data_AF-A0AAV6HSI5-F1
#
_entry.id   AF-A0AAV6HSI5-F1
#
_cell.length_a   1.000
_cell.length_b   1.000
_cell.length_c   1.000
_cell.angle_alpha   90.00
_cell.angle_beta   90.00
_cell.angle_gamma   90.00
#
_symmetry.space_group_name_H-M   'P 1'
#
loop_
_entity.id
_entity.type
_entity.pdbx_description
1 polymer ?
#
loop_
_entity_poly.entity_id
_entity_poly.type
_entity_poly.pdbx_seq_one_letter_code
_entity_poly.pdbx_strand_id
1 'polypeptide(L)'
;MNSLTLSLPLQLLSLSLLILSTSSSASPHKIPRLSVLHETIIRDPSYYNTISASAASEHLETFFYTQTLDHFNYKPESYATFRQRYVVNSKYWGGANENAPIFVYLGAEAAIDGDLPIIGFLPDNAPHFKALQVYIEHRFYGQSIPFMSMKEAVKNESTRGYFNSAQAIADYAEVIIYLKQKLSARDSPVIVVGGSYGGMLASWFRLKYPHIALGALASSAPILYFDDITPENGYYSLATKDFKEVSETCYETIRKSWSEIDRVASNPHGLSILSQKFKTCSHLNNSEELKDYLDTMYAVAAQYNHPPLYPVTQVCGGIDGANEGTDILGRIFAGLAAYRPNRTCYHVDENKVPSETDIGWSWQRCSEMVLPIGRGIDDTMFPPAPFNLTQYIMNCRSLYGVPPRPHWVTTYYGGHDIKLVLHRFASNIIFSNGLRDPYSSGGVLEDLSDTLLAVHTAKGSHCLDILTAKKTDPQWLIKQRKVEVKIIDGWIRKYYADLLVLKYGPLEFSTMSSRTLLFRFTHFSLVILLTSVSAASPHKIPRLSVFHETITRGTSKTISTFASEDLETFFYPQTLDHFNYQPGSYATFKQRYVINYKHWGGANESAPIFVYLGDEAPIDGQLELGFLIENAPHFKALQVYIEHRFYGESIPFGTMEDAMNDETTRGYFNSAQALADSAELIIYLKKKLSAYNSPIIVSGGSYGGMLASWFRLKYPHVALGALASSAPILYFDDITPYDAYITVVTKDFREVSKNCYETIRQSWSEIDRVASHPNGLSYLSRKFKTCAPLNDAEDLKDYLIGMYASAAQYDEPPSYPVAQVCGGIDGAKGIDVLGKIFAGIVGLNGIQTCYVNPVNNTPSETDIGWNWQACSEMVIPIGVGGKDSMFQPDPFNLQQYIKDCTSFYGVPPRPNWATTYYGGYDIKLVLQRFASNIIFSNGLRDPFSSGGVLEDLSDTLLAVYTANGSHCLDILMATETDPQWLIEQRKVEVKIIEGWLKTYYADFRALT
;
A
#
# COMPACT_ATOMS: atom_id res chain seq x y z
N MET A 1 -35.38 -25.99 -55.25
CA MET A 1 -35.60 -26.55 -56.61
C MET A 1 -34.37 -26.27 -57.45
N ASN A 2 -33.66 -27.33 -57.85
CA ASN A 2 -32.81 -27.57 -59.04
C ASN A 2 -31.85 -26.45 -59.56
N SER A 3 -30.51 -26.61 -59.50
CA SER A 3 -29.57 -27.35 -60.40
C SER A 3 -29.55 -26.78 -61.84
N LEU A 4 -28.42 -26.45 -62.49
CA LEU A 4 -27.27 -27.23 -63.02
C LEU A 4 -26.09 -26.25 -63.30
N THR A 5 -24.78 -26.45 -63.01
CA THR A 5 -23.73 -27.42 -63.41
C THR A 5 -23.28 -27.44 -64.88
N LEU A 6 -22.01 -27.08 -65.14
CA LEU A 6 -20.91 -27.84 -65.82
C LEU A 6 -19.71 -26.88 -65.99
N SER A 7 -18.41 -27.22 -65.86
CA SER A 7 -17.70 -28.48 -66.12
C SER A 7 -16.28 -28.46 -65.49
N LEU A 8 -15.85 -29.65 -65.02
CA LEU A 8 -14.49 -30.08 -64.60
C LEU A 8 -13.71 -30.60 -65.85
N PRO A 9 -12.40 -31.04 -65.84
CA PRO A 9 -11.86 -31.96 -64.82
C PRO A 9 -10.31 -32.12 -64.58
N LEU A 10 -10.01 -33.01 -63.59
CA LEU A 10 -8.89 -34.00 -63.47
C LEU A 10 -7.51 -33.49 -62.90
N GLN A 11 -6.77 -34.08 -61.94
CA GLN A 11 -6.76 -35.39 -61.23
C GLN A 11 -6.06 -35.36 -59.84
N LEU A 12 -6.63 -36.12 -58.89
CA LEU A 12 -6.06 -37.05 -57.87
C LEU A 12 -4.69 -36.78 -57.20
N LEU A 13 -4.67 -36.75 -55.85
CA LEU A 13 -4.29 -37.91 -55.03
C LEU A 13 -4.58 -37.67 -53.53
N SER A 14 -5.29 -38.63 -52.92
CA SER A 14 -5.58 -38.76 -51.50
C SER A 14 -4.43 -39.42 -50.75
N LEU A 15 -3.91 -38.77 -49.71
CA LEU A 15 -3.14 -39.43 -48.66
C LEU A 15 -3.58 -38.94 -47.27
N SER A 16 -3.97 -39.90 -46.45
CA SER A 16 -4.33 -39.82 -45.05
C SER A 16 -3.19 -39.27 -44.21
N LEU A 17 -3.32 -38.05 -43.65
CA LEU A 17 -2.49 -37.59 -42.54
C LEU A 17 -3.06 -38.13 -41.22
N LEU A 18 -2.40 -39.15 -40.68
CA LEU A 18 -2.38 -39.39 -39.24
C LEU A 18 -1.78 -38.16 -38.56
N ILE A 19 -2.61 -37.39 -37.87
CA ILE A 19 -2.15 -36.38 -36.92
C ILE A 19 -1.58 -37.15 -35.73
N LEU A 20 -0.27 -37.38 -35.74
CA LEU A 20 0.49 -37.69 -34.52
C LEU A 20 0.46 -36.42 -33.66
N SER A 21 -0.48 -36.36 -32.73
CA SER A 21 -0.43 -35.45 -31.59
C SER A 21 0.78 -35.83 -30.75
N THR A 22 1.93 -35.20 -31.02
CA THR A 22 3.01 -35.12 -30.05
C THR A 22 2.50 -34.28 -28.88
N SER A 23 1.97 -34.96 -27.87
CA SER A 23 1.76 -34.42 -26.54
C SER A 23 3.14 -34.03 -26.00
N SER A 24 3.52 -32.78 -26.26
CA SER A 24 4.55 -32.10 -25.49
C SER A 24 3.98 -31.94 -24.09
N SER A 25 4.41 -32.81 -23.17
CA SER A 25 4.26 -32.54 -21.74
C SER A 25 5.03 -31.27 -21.44
N ALA A 26 4.32 -30.15 -21.38
CA ALA A 26 4.87 -28.87 -20.95
C ALA A 26 5.27 -29.01 -19.48
N SER A 27 6.56 -29.22 -19.21
CA SER A 27 7.10 -29.11 -17.85
C SER A 27 6.79 -27.70 -17.32
N PRO A 28 6.30 -27.56 -16.08
CA PRO A 28 6.03 -26.25 -15.49
C PRO A 28 7.32 -25.41 -15.49
N HIS A 29 7.26 -24.14 -15.90
CA HIS A 29 8.43 -23.25 -15.87
C HIS A 29 9.06 -23.22 -14.47
N LYS A 30 10.30 -23.72 -14.35
CA LYS A 30 11.05 -23.80 -13.10
C LYS A 30 11.77 -22.48 -12.87
N ILE A 31 11.08 -21.57 -12.18
CA ILE A 31 11.67 -20.34 -11.64
C ILE A 31 12.47 -20.75 -10.40
N PRO A 32 13.79 -20.48 -10.34
CA PRO A 32 14.61 -20.75 -9.17
C PRO A 32 14.03 -20.12 -7.89
N ARG A 33 14.46 -20.60 -6.72
CA ARG A 33 13.92 -20.10 -5.45
C ARG A 33 14.63 -18.81 -5.04
N LEU A 34 13.84 -17.84 -4.56
CA LEU A 34 14.30 -16.58 -3.99
C LEU A 34 14.72 -16.69 -2.52
N SER A 35 15.48 -17.72 -2.13
CA SER A 35 15.86 -17.92 -0.73
C SER A 35 17.24 -17.40 -0.40
N VAL A 36 17.44 -16.98 0.85
CA VAL A 36 18.78 -16.70 1.38
C VAL A 36 19.64 -17.97 1.49
N LEU A 37 19.03 -19.17 1.47
CA LEU A 37 19.73 -20.46 1.59
C LEU A 37 19.30 -21.54 0.58
N HIS A 38 20.25 -22.44 0.32
CA HIS A 38 20.01 -23.72 -0.33
C HIS A 38 19.77 -24.87 0.67
N GLU A 39 18.82 -25.79 0.35
CA GLU A 39 18.46 -26.98 1.15
C GLU A 39 19.66 -27.90 1.50
N THR A 40 20.76 -27.86 0.76
CA THR A 40 21.92 -28.73 1.04
C THR A 40 22.83 -28.17 2.14
N ILE A 41 22.81 -26.84 2.37
CA ILE A 41 23.51 -26.20 3.51
C ILE A 41 22.77 -26.55 4.82
N ILE A 42 21.45 -26.71 4.74
CA ILE A 42 20.57 -27.18 5.83
C ILE A 42 20.88 -28.65 6.24
N ARG A 43 21.66 -29.40 5.45
CA ARG A 43 22.01 -30.81 5.73
C ARG A 43 23.49 -31.08 6.01
N ASP A 44 24.34 -30.05 6.12
CA ASP A 44 25.70 -30.22 6.62
C ASP A 44 25.72 -30.12 8.15
N PRO A 45 25.89 -31.22 8.90
CA PRO A 45 25.92 -31.20 10.36
C PRO A 45 27.07 -30.38 10.93
N SER A 46 28.13 -30.08 10.15
CA SER A 46 29.20 -29.18 10.59
C SER A 46 28.74 -27.71 10.67
N TYR A 47 27.77 -27.30 9.85
CA TYR A 47 27.20 -25.95 9.87
C TYR A 47 26.27 -25.75 11.08
N TYR A 48 25.42 -26.74 11.39
CA TYR A 48 24.53 -26.71 12.56
C TYR A 48 25.27 -26.79 13.89
N ASN A 49 26.28 -27.65 13.99
CA ASN A 49 27.05 -27.81 15.23
C ASN A 49 27.88 -26.57 15.57
N THR A 50 28.24 -25.75 14.58
CA THR A 50 29.00 -24.50 14.81
C THR A 50 28.09 -23.34 15.17
N ILE A 51 26.84 -23.32 14.69
CA ILE A 51 25.90 -22.20 14.91
C ILE A 51 24.97 -22.42 16.12
N SER A 52 24.59 -23.67 16.41
CA SER A 52 23.91 -24.02 17.67
C SER A 52 24.77 -23.75 18.90
N ALA A 53 26.07 -23.50 18.73
CA ALA A 53 27.01 -23.11 19.77
C ALA A 53 27.27 -21.59 19.82
N SER A 54 26.55 -20.78 19.04
CA SER A 54 26.74 -19.32 19.03
C SER A 54 26.00 -18.67 20.22
N ALA A 55 26.68 -17.74 20.91
CA ALA A 55 26.13 -16.96 22.03
C ALA A 55 24.93 -16.04 21.65
N ALA A 56 24.49 -16.07 20.39
CA ALA A 56 23.31 -15.35 19.90
C ALA A 56 22.00 -16.08 20.25
N SER A 57 22.00 -17.41 20.42
CA SER A 57 20.78 -18.17 20.71
C SER A 57 20.30 -18.07 22.16
N GLU A 58 21.18 -17.74 23.11
CA GLU A 58 20.82 -17.65 24.55
C GLU A 58 19.91 -16.46 24.88
N HIS A 59 19.74 -15.50 23.97
CA HIS A 59 18.98 -14.26 24.19
C HIS A 59 17.87 -14.01 23.17
N LEU A 60 17.50 -15.03 22.39
CA LEU A 60 16.36 -14.96 21.47
C LEU A 60 15.09 -15.34 22.23
N GLU A 61 14.15 -14.43 22.28
CA GLU A 61 12.83 -14.64 22.88
C GLU A 61 11.77 -14.68 21.78
N THR A 62 11.05 -15.80 21.70
CA THR A 62 9.96 -16.00 20.73
C THR A 62 8.64 -15.52 21.30
N PHE A 63 7.93 -14.72 20.53
CA PHE A 63 6.63 -14.18 20.85
C PHE A 63 5.64 -14.41 19.70
N PHE A 64 4.38 -14.11 19.97
CA PHE A 64 3.33 -14.11 18.95
C PHE A 64 2.49 -12.86 19.08
N TYR A 65 2.17 -12.25 17.95
CA TYR A 65 1.22 -11.17 17.81
C TYR A 65 -0.11 -11.73 17.28
N THR A 66 -1.23 -11.26 17.82
CA THR A 66 -2.56 -11.62 17.32
C THR A 66 -2.85 -10.76 16.11
N GLN A 67 -2.65 -11.32 14.93
CA GLN A 67 -2.68 -10.64 13.65
C GLN A 67 -4.06 -10.70 13.02
N THR A 68 -4.52 -9.60 12.43
CA THR A 68 -5.72 -9.54 11.59
C THR A 68 -5.52 -10.39 10.34
N LEU A 69 -6.50 -11.20 9.97
CA LEU A 69 -6.40 -12.07 8.80
C LEU A 69 -6.34 -11.25 7.49
N ASP A 70 -7.28 -10.32 7.34
CA ASP A 70 -7.41 -9.48 6.15
C ASP A 70 -7.43 -7.99 6.52
N HIS A 71 -6.34 -7.33 6.15
CA HIS A 71 -6.10 -5.91 6.40
C HIS A 71 -6.92 -4.97 5.51
N PHE A 72 -7.36 -5.45 4.34
CA PHE A 72 -7.88 -4.61 3.26
C PHE A 72 -9.36 -4.89 2.93
N ASN A 73 -10.02 -5.62 3.83
CA ASN A 73 -11.44 -5.94 3.75
C ASN A 73 -12.07 -5.91 5.16
N TYR A 74 -13.38 -5.67 5.19
CA TYR A 74 -14.18 -5.50 6.41
C TYR A 74 -15.39 -6.45 6.47
N LYS A 75 -15.42 -7.51 5.65
CA LYS A 75 -16.35 -8.65 5.85
C LYS A 75 -16.13 -9.28 7.23
N PRO A 76 -17.13 -9.93 7.85
CA PRO A 76 -16.98 -10.59 9.15
C PRO A 76 -15.76 -11.52 9.24
N GLU A 77 -15.45 -12.30 8.21
CA GLU A 77 -14.30 -13.22 8.20
C GLU A 77 -12.95 -12.49 8.20
N SER A 78 -12.92 -11.23 7.73
CA SER A 78 -11.72 -10.38 7.68
C SER A 78 -11.16 -10.06 9.07
N TYR A 79 -12.04 -10.07 10.08
CA TYR A 79 -11.69 -9.84 11.49
C TYR A 79 -11.23 -11.10 12.21
N ALA A 80 -11.26 -12.26 11.55
CA ALA A 80 -10.62 -13.43 12.11
C ALA A 80 -9.12 -13.14 12.33
N THR A 81 -8.52 -13.79 13.33
CA THR A 81 -7.13 -13.54 13.70
C THR A 81 -6.31 -14.81 13.68
N PHE A 82 -5.00 -14.66 13.53
CA PHE A 82 -4.04 -15.75 13.67
C PHE A 82 -2.83 -15.29 14.50
N ARG A 83 -2.03 -16.24 14.98
CA ARG A 83 -0.84 -15.92 15.76
C ARG A 83 0.35 -15.81 14.83
N GLN A 84 0.84 -14.60 14.58
CA GLN A 84 2.06 -14.37 13.82
C GLN A 84 3.27 -14.39 14.76
N ARG A 85 4.25 -15.24 14.45
CA ARG A 85 5.48 -15.38 15.23
C ARG A 85 6.44 -14.22 14.96
N TYR A 86 7.04 -13.71 16.02
CA TYR A 86 8.21 -12.83 15.92
C TYR A 86 9.22 -13.16 17.02
N VAL A 87 10.49 -12.89 16.77
CA VAL A 87 11.59 -13.20 17.69
C VAL A 87 12.34 -11.92 18.00
N VAL A 88 12.65 -11.70 19.27
CA VAL A 88 13.34 -10.49 19.75
C VAL A 88 14.64 -10.86 20.44
N ASN A 89 15.68 -10.06 20.22
CA ASN A 89 16.89 -10.08 21.04
C ASN A 89 17.21 -8.66 21.53
N SER A 90 17.10 -8.47 22.85
CA SER A 90 17.27 -7.19 23.53
C SER A 90 18.65 -7.01 24.19
N LYS A 91 19.57 -7.97 24.04
CA LYS A 91 20.88 -8.00 24.73
C LYS A 91 21.67 -6.69 24.66
N TYR A 92 21.63 -6.04 23.50
CA TYR A 92 22.39 -4.81 23.24
C TYR A 92 21.50 -3.57 23.12
N TRP A 93 20.19 -3.69 23.35
CA TRP A 93 19.28 -2.58 23.11
C TRP A 93 19.48 -1.47 24.14
N GLY A 94 19.71 -0.24 23.68
CA GLY A 94 19.91 0.94 24.52
C GLY A 94 18.63 1.43 25.24
N GLY A 95 17.47 0.89 24.87
CA GLY A 95 16.18 1.23 25.47
C GLY A 95 15.51 2.45 24.83
N ALA A 96 14.22 2.61 25.13
CA ALA A 96 13.39 3.66 24.57
C ALA A 96 13.82 5.08 24.99
N ASN A 97 14.39 5.25 26.19
CA ASN A 97 14.84 6.56 26.68
C ASN A 97 16.00 7.15 25.84
N GLU A 98 16.81 6.30 25.22
CA GLU A 98 17.85 6.72 24.28
C GLU A 98 17.34 6.80 22.83
N ASN A 99 16.04 6.55 22.60
CA ASN A 99 15.44 6.34 21.29
C ASN A 99 16.23 5.31 20.46
N ALA A 100 16.76 4.27 21.11
CA ALA A 100 17.71 3.35 20.50
C ALA A 100 17.08 2.61 19.30
N PRO A 101 17.81 2.43 18.18
CA PRO A 101 17.25 1.90 16.94
C PRO A 101 16.65 0.50 17.07
N ILE A 102 15.73 0.16 16.17
CA ILE A 102 15.16 -1.17 16.03
C ILE A 102 15.57 -1.72 14.65
N PHE A 103 16.32 -2.81 14.61
CA PHE A 103 16.65 -3.51 13.37
C PHE A 103 15.70 -4.69 13.21
N VAL A 104 15.00 -4.70 12.08
CA VAL A 104 13.93 -5.68 11.81
C VAL A 104 14.27 -6.48 10.57
N TYR A 105 14.41 -7.79 10.71
CA TYR A 105 14.47 -8.69 9.57
C TYR A 105 13.05 -9.10 9.17
N LEU A 106 12.70 -8.87 7.90
CA LEU A 106 11.41 -9.26 7.34
C LEU A 106 11.52 -10.67 6.76
N GLY A 107 10.82 -11.62 7.38
CA GLY A 107 10.79 -13.01 6.94
C GLY A 107 10.36 -13.13 5.47
N ALA A 108 10.98 -14.06 4.76
CA ALA A 108 10.73 -14.31 3.35
C ALA A 108 9.89 -15.59 3.16
N GLU A 109 10.21 -16.41 2.18
CA GLU A 109 9.46 -17.61 1.79
C GLU A 109 9.89 -18.87 2.55
N ALA A 110 10.04 -18.77 3.87
CA ALA A 110 10.44 -19.87 4.75
C ALA A 110 10.06 -19.64 6.22
N ALA A 111 10.08 -20.72 7.01
CA ALA A 111 10.08 -20.61 8.46
C ALA A 111 11.32 -19.84 8.95
N ILE A 112 11.13 -18.89 9.88
CA ILE A 112 12.19 -17.99 10.35
C ILE A 112 13.30 -18.73 11.14
N ASP A 113 13.06 -19.97 11.57
CA ASP A 113 14.03 -20.79 12.31
C ASP A 113 15.34 -21.00 11.54
N GLY A 114 15.27 -21.07 10.21
CA GLY A 114 16.45 -21.16 9.35
C GLY A 114 17.25 -19.86 9.27
N ASP A 115 16.58 -18.72 9.45
CA ASP A 115 17.15 -17.37 9.31
C ASP A 115 17.86 -16.91 10.59
N LEU A 116 17.30 -17.20 11.78
CA LEU A 116 17.89 -16.82 13.08
C LEU A 116 19.39 -17.15 13.22
N PRO A 117 19.89 -18.35 12.86
CA PRO A 117 21.31 -18.68 12.98
C PRO A 117 22.22 -18.01 11.94
N ILE A 118 21.69 -17.60 10.78
CA ILE A 118 22.52 -17.23 9.62
C ILE A 118 22.47 -15.74 9.29
N ILE A 119 21.37 -15.04 9.61
CA ILE A 119 21.19 -13.63 9.34
C ILE A 119 21.95 -12.85 10.42
N GLY A 120 23.23 -12.66 10.14
CA GLY A 120 24.16 -12.04 11.07
C GLY A 120 24.15 -10.52 11.04
N PHE A 121 23.59 -9.88 10.01
CA PHE A 121 23.56 -8.43 9.93
C PHE A 121 23.00 -7.76 11.19
N LEU A 122 21.90 -8.29 11.74
CA LEU A 122 21.30 -7.80 12.99
C LEU A 122 22.27 -7.95 14.18
N PRO A 123 22.68 -9.18 14.59
CA PRO A 123 23.52 -9.38 15.77
C PRO A 123 24.94 -8.82 15.64
N ASP A 124 25.52 -8.80 14.44
CA ASP A 124 26.87 -8.26 14.20
C ASP A 124 26.92 -6.74 14.40
N ASN A 125 25.80 -6.05 14.18
CA ASN A 125 25.72 -4.58 14.25
C ASN A 125 24.95 -4.06 15.47
N ALA A 126 24.16 -4.89 16.15
CA ALA A 126 23.42 -4.49 17.34
C ALA A 126 24.28 -3.87 18.45
N PRO A 127 25.50 -4.37 18.78
CA PRO A 127 26.38 -3.72 19.76
C PRO A 127 26.81 -2.30 19.36
N HIS A 128 26.99 -2.04 18.07
CA HIS A 128 27.42 -0.75 17.56
C HIS A 128 26.30 0.29 17.65
N PHE A 129 25.10 -0.09 17.21
CA PHE A 129 23.93 0.79 17.19
C PHE A 129 23.14 0.82 18.50
N LYS A 130 23.49 -0.06 19.45
CA LYS A 130 22.64 -0.39 20.60
C LYS A 130 21.22 -0.79 20.18
N ALA A 131 21.11 -1.53 19.08
CA ALA A 131 19.82 -1.78 18.43
C ALA A 131 19.05 -2.95 19.05
N LEU A 132 17.73 -2.83 19.09
CA LEU A 132 16.82 -3.96 19.31
C LEU A 132 16.80 -4.81 18.05
N GLN A 133 16.95 -6.12 18.18
CA GLN A 133 16.87 -7.03 17.04
C GLN A 133 15.48 -7.67 17.03
N VAL A 134 14.80 -7.63 15.89
CA VAL A 134 13.46 -8.20 15.69
C VAL A 134 13.45 -9.00 14.40
N TYR A 135 12.96 -10.23 14.44
CA TYR A 135 12.73 -11.07 13.27
C TYR A 135 11.23 -11.33 13.21
N ILE A 136 10.57 -10.96 12.11
CA ILE A 136 9.13 -11.18 11.98
C ILE A 136 8.91 -12.26 10.93
N GLU A 137 8.21 -13.33 11.31
CA GLU A 137 7.92 -14.42 10.38
C GLU A 137 6.79 -14.01 9.42
N HIS A 138 6.97 -14.38 8.15
CA HIS A 138 5.98 -14.13 7.11
C HIS A 138 4.73 -14.99 7.36
N ARG A 139 3.53 -14.42 7.14
CA ARG A 139 2.28 -15.19 7.18
C ARG A 139 2.36 -16.42 6.26
N PHE A 140 1.73 -17.53 6.64
CA PHE A 140 1.75 -18.81 5.93
C PHE A 140 3.10 -19.56 5.92
N TYR A 141 4.13 -19.08 6.62
CA TYR A 141 5.37 -19.82 6.80
C TYR A 141 5.63 -20.13 8.28
N GLY A 142 6.29 -21.26 8.53
CA GLY A 142 6.69 -21.70 9.86
C GLY A 142 5.50 -21.88 10.80
N GLN A 143 5.48 -21.09 11.87
CA GLN A 143 4.42 -21.15 12.89
C GLN A 143 3.35 -20.08 12.69
N SER A 144 3.45 -19.29 11.61
CA SER A 144 2.59 -18.14 11.34
C SER A 144 1.52 -18.45 10.28
N ILE A 145 0.91 -19.63 10.35
CA ILE A 145 -0.06 -20.11 9.35
C ILE A 145 -1.49 -19.89 9.85
N PRO A 146 -2.34 -19.16 9.11
CA PRO A 146 -3.75 -19.01 9.48
C PRO A 146 -4.53 -20.34 9.47
N PHE A 147 -5.26 -20.59 10.57
CA PHE A 147 -6.27 -21.63 10.78
C PHE A 147 -5.88 -23.12 10.66
N MET A 148 -4.77 -23.48 10.00
CA MET A 148 -4.46 -24.87 9.62
C MET A 148 -2.95 -25.11 9.39
N SER A 149 -2.56 -26.32 8.97
CA SER A 149 -1.22 -26.54 8.40
C SER A 149 -1.09 -25.90 7.01
N MET A 150 0.14 -25.63 6.56
CA MET A 150 0.38 -24.96 5.27
C MET A 150 -0.27 -25.66 4.08
N LYS A 151 -0.16 -26.99 4.04
CA LYS A 151 -0.73 -27.82 2.98
C LYS A 151 -2.25 -27.68 2.90
N GLU A 152 -2.91 -27.51 4.03
CA GLU A 152 -4.36 -27.33 4.10
C GLU A 152 -4.75 -25.90 3.76
N ALA A 153 -4.02 -24.92 4.31
CA ALA A 153 -4.23 -23.50 4.05
C ALA A 153 -4.10 -23.14 2.57
N VAL A 154 -3.11 -23.71 1.87
CA VAL A 154 -2.91 -23.53 0.42
C VAL A 154 -3.83 -24.42 -0.42
N LYS A 155 -4.44 -25.48 0.11
CA LYS A 155 -5.46 -26.20 -0.66
C LYS A 155 -6.82 -25.51 -0.61
N ASN A 156 -7.12 -24.87 0.50
CA ASN A 156 -8.38 -24.18 0.70
C ASN A 156 -8.39 -22.84 -0.04
N GLU A 157 -9.25 -22.72 -1.06
CA GLU A 157 -9.43 -21.48 -1.84
C GLU A 157 -9.83 -20.29 -0.96
N SER A 158 -10.55 -20.53 0.14
CA SER A 158 -11.00 -19.50 1.08
C SER A 158 -9.87 -18.97 1.97
N THR A 159 -8.87 -19.80 2.30
CA THR A 159 -7.76 -19.40 3.18
C THR A 159 -6.56 -18.90 2.39
N ARG A 160 -6.26 -19.53 1.25
CA ARG A 160 -5.08 -19.20 0.45
C ARG A 160 -5.08 -17.78 -0.10
N GLY A 161 -6.24 -17.17 -0.30
CA GLY A 161 -6.36 -15.81 -0.84
C GLY A 161 -5.65 -14.73 -0.01
N TYR A 162 -5.51 -14.95 1.30
CA TYR A 162 -4.81 -14.04 2.22
C TYR A 162 -3.28 -14.16 2.19
N PHE A 163 -2.75 -15.08 1.37
CA PHE A 163 -1.33 -15.34 1.26
C PHE A 163 -0.72 -14.56 0.10
N ASN A 164 -0.38 -13.30 0.37
CA ASN A 164 0.22 -12.37 -0.57
C ASN A 164 1.08 -11.31 0.16
N SER A 165 1.85 -10.56 -0.62
CA SER A 165 2.85 -9.61 -0.18
C SER A 165 2.25 -8.38 0.49
N ALA A 166 1.12 -7.86 -0.03
CA ALA A 166 0.46 -6.68 0.52
C ALA A 166 -0.02 -6.93 1.95
N GLN A 167 -0.61 -8.11 2.17
CA GLN A 167 -1.02 -8.54 3.50
C GLN A 167 0.19 -8.77 4.44
N ALA A 168 1.27 -9.36 3.93
CA ALA A 168 2.49 -9.60 4.72
C ALA A 168 3.20 -8.31 5.15
N ILE A 169 3.27 -7.28 4.29
CA ILE A 169 3.86 -6.00 4.70
C ILE A 169 2.96 -5.23 5.67
N ALA A 170 1.63 -5.37 5.57
CA ALA A 170 0.70 -4.85 6.57
C ALA A 170 0.88 -5.54 7.93
N ASP A 171 1.12 -6.85 7.93
CA ASP A 171 1.46 -7.58 9.16
C ASP A 171 2.70 -7.03 9.84
N TYR A 172 3.77 -6.82 9.07
CA TYR A 172 5.01 -6.26 9.58
C TYR A 172 4.80 -4.87 10.17
N ALA A 173 3.95 -4.05 9.56
CA ALA A 173 3.61 -2.71 10.05
C ALA A 173 2.95 -2.79 11.44
N GLU A 174 1.92 -3.63 11.60
CA GLU A 174 1.25 -3.81 12.89
C GLU A 174 2.19 -4.32 13.99
N VAL A 175 3.02 -5.32 13.70
CA VAL A 175 3.97 -5.86 14.68
C VAL A 175 4.99 -4.81 15.11
N ILE A 176 5.54 -4.03 14.17
CA ILE A 176 6.50 -2.96 14.48
C ILE A 176 5.84 -1.86 15.32
N ILE A 177 4.63 -1.40 14.95
CA ILE A 177 3.90 -0.39 15.72
C ILE A 177 3.57 -0.91 17.12
N TYR A 178 3.06 -2.14 17.24
CA TYR A 178 2.81 -2.80 18.52
C TYR A 178 4.06 -2.81 19.40
N LEU A 179 5.21 -3.17 18.84
CA LEU A 179 6.47 -3.18 19.58
C LEU A 179 6.88 -1.78 20.02
N LYS A 180 6.80 -0.77 19.14
CA LYS A 180 7.08 0.62 19.48
C LYS A 180 6.18 1.13 20.61
N GLN A 181 4.90 0.79 20.58
CA GLN A 181 3.95 1.14 21.64
C GLN A 181 4.26 0.41 22.96
N LYS A 182 4.39 -0.93 22.91
CA LYS A 182 4.67 -1.78 24.08
C LYS A 182 5.95 -1.38 24.80
N LEU A 183 6.96 -0.97 24.04
CA LEU A 183 8.27 -0.59 24.56
C LEU A 183 8.40 0.92 24.86
N SER A 184 7.34 1.71 24.66
CA SER A 184 7.38 3.19 24.74
C SER A 184 8.44 3.82 23.83
N ALA A 185 8.73 3.18 22.71
CA ALA A 185 9.80 3.48 21.76
C ALA A 185 9.27 4.21 20.51
N ARG A 186 8.33 5.16 20.67
CA ARG A 186 7.68 5.88 19.56
C ARG A 186 8.69 6.58 18.63
N ASP A 187 9.74 7.16 19.20
CA ASP A 187 10.79 7.88 18.45
C ASP A 187 12.00 7.01 18.09
N SER A 188 11.94 5.69 18.29
CA SER A 188 13.04 4.81 17.90
C SER A 188 13.03 4.61 16.37
N PRO A 189 14.14 4.91 15.67
CA PRO A 189 14.23 4.71 14.23
C PRO A 189 14.28 3.21 13.91
N VAL A 190 13.56 2.80 12.86
CA VAL A 190 13.47 1.40 12.43
C VAL A 190 14.26 1.22 11.14
N ILE A 191 15.17 0.24 11.09
CA ILE A 191 15.83 -0.19 9.85
C ILE A 191 15.31 -1.58 9.51
N VAL A 192 14.71 -1.72 8.33
CA VAL A 192 14.24 -3.02 7.84
C VAL A 192 15.30 -3.67 6.96
N VAL A 193 15.47 -4.98 7.09
CA VAL A 193 16.49 -5.76 6.38
C VAL A 193 15.83 -7.00 5.81
N GLY A 194 16.23 -7.37 4.60
CA GLY A 194 15.79 -8.63 4.01
C GLY A 194 16.69 -9.06 2.87
N GLY A 195 16.72 -10.37 2.62
CA GLY A 195 17.43 -10.98 1.51
C GLY A 195 16.46 -11.54 0.48
N SER A 196 16.75 -11.37 -0.80
CA SER A 196 15.98 -11.96 -1.90
C SER A 196 14.51 -11.52 -1.90
N TYR A 197 13.52 -12.42 -1.77
CA TYR A 197 12.13 -12.01 -1.60
C TYR A 197 11.93 -11.16 -0.33
N GLY A 198 12.62 -11.48 0.77
CA GLY A 198 12.66 -10.62 1.95
C GLY A 198 13.26 -9.24 1.66
N GLY A 199 14.21 -9.15 0.74
CA GLY A 199 14.79 -7.88 0.27
C GLY A 199 13.80 -7.07 -0.57
N MET A 200 13.00 -7.75 -1.41
CA MET A 200 11.88 -7.13 -2.12
C MET A 200 10.87 -6.57 -1.11
N LEU A 201 10.46 -7.38 -0.12
CA LEU A 201 9.59 -6.96 0.98
C LEU A 201 10.18 -5.78 1.77
N ALA A 202 11.47 -5.76 2.08
CA ALA A 202 12.11 -4.65 2.79
C ALA A 202 12.08 -3.35 1.97
N SER A 203 12.38 -3.42 0.68
CA SER A 203 12.27 -2.26 -0.21
C SER A 203 10.82 -1.78 -0.36
N TRP A 204 9.88 -2.68 -0.59
CA TRP A 204 8.46 -2.36 -0.73
C TRP A 204 7.84 -1.84 0.57
N PHE A 205 8.24 -2.39 1.72
CA PHE A 205 7.85 -1.90 3.03
C PHE A 205 8.31 -0.45 3.22
N ARG A 206 9.54 -0.14 2.82
CA ARG A 206 10.05 1.23 2.88
C ARG A 206 9.32 2.18 1.93
N LEU A 207 8.91 1.72 0.74
CA LEU A 207 8.10 2.52 -0.19
C LEU A 207 6.67 2.75 0.31
N LYS A 208 6.04 1.75 0.94
CA LYS A 208 4.63 1.80 1.36
C LYS A 208 4.43 2.31 2.78
N TYR A 209 5.39 2.10 3.68
CA TYR A 209 5.34 2.49 5.09
C TYR A 209 6.58 3.31 5.50
N PRO A 210 6.89 4.40 4.76
CA PRO A 210 8.07 5.20 5.07
C PRO A 210 7.97 5.91 6.43
N HIS A 211 6.75 6.10 6.96
CA HIS A 211 6.49 6.59 8.32
C HIS A 211 6.88 5.61 9.42
N ILE A 212 7.03 4.32 9.10
CA ILE A 212 7.43 3.27 10.06
C ILE A 212 8.92 2.97 9.96
N ALA A 213 9.43 2.68 8.75
CA ALA A 213 10.83 2.34 8.53
C ALA A 213 11.64 3.56 8.08
N LEU A 214 12.70 3.93 8.81
CA LEU A 214 13.63 5.00 8.45
C LEU A 214 14.42 4.67 7.17
N GLY A 215 14.78 3.40 6.98
CA GLY A 215 15.51 2.94 5.80
C GLY A 215 15.48 1.42 5.66
N ALA A 216 15.87 0.94 4.48
CA ALA A 216 15.89 -0.48 4.14
C ALA A 216 17.27 -0.93 3.60
N LEU A 217 17.70 -2.12 4.01
CA LEU A 217 18.74 -2.90 3.33
C LEU A 217 18.07 -4.04 2.56
N ALA A 218 17.96 -3.87 1.25
CA ALA A 218 17.39 -4.83 0.30
C ALA A 218 18.53 -5.60 -0.38
N SER A 219 18.93 -6.72 0.23
CA SER A 219 20.02 -7.56 -0.26
C SER A 219 19.53 -8.56 -1.31
N SER A 220 20.21 -8.61 -2.46
CA SER A 220 19.90 -9.46 -3.62
C SER A 220 18.41 -9.43 -4.01
N ALA A 221 17.78 -8.26 -3.98
CA ALA A 221 16.34 -8.09 -4.20
C ALA A 221 16.00 -7.85 -5.70
N PRO A 222 15.41 -8.83 -6.42
CA PRO A 222 15.17 -8.70 -7.86
C PRO A 222 13.84 -7.95 -8.16
N ILE A 223 13.72 -6.71 -7.69
CA ILE A 223 12.50 -5.91 -7.84
C ILE A 223 12.14 -5.54 -9.28
N LEU A 224 13.06 -5.76 -10.23
CA LEU A 224 12.90 -5.45 -11.66
C LEU A 224 12.53 -6.68 -12.50
N TYR A 225 12.42 -7.87 -11.91
CA TYR A 225 12.19 -9.10 -12.68
C TYR A 225 10.70 -9.38 -12.92
N PHE A 226 9.93 -8.34 -13.26
CA PHE A 226 8.50 -8.39 -13.54
C PHE A 226 8.22 -7.81 -14.93
N ASP A 227 7.08 -8.19 -15.52
CA ASP A 227 6.66 -7.74 -16.85
C ASP A 227 7.78 -7.88 -17.90
N ASP A 228 8.05 -6.83 -18.68
CA ASP A 228 9.09 -6.76 -19.69
C ASP A 228 10.31 -5.93 -19.25
N ILE A 229 10.46 -5.68 -17.93
CA ILE A 229 11.48 -4.78 -17.38
C ILE A 229 12.88 -5.40 -17.48
N THR A 230 13.02 -6.68 -17.10
CA THR A 230 14.28 -7.43 -17.17
C THR A 230 14.20 -8.47 -18.30
N PRO A 231 15.24 -8.63 -19.13
CA PRO A 231 15.27 -9.67 -20.15
C PRO A 231 14.99 -11.06 -19.57
N GLU A 232 14.15 -11.85 -20.24
CA GLU A 232 13.71 -13.16 -19.73
C GLU A 232 14.90 -14.07 -19.37
N ASN A 233 15.96 -14.03 -20.18
CA ASN A 233 17.18 -14.83 -20.03
C ASN A 233 18.20 -14.27 -19.03
N GLY A 234 17.94 -13.14 -18.36
CA GLY A 234 18.89 -12.45 -17.48
C GLY A 234 19.50 -13.37 -16.43
N TYR A 235 18.65 -14.13 -15.71
CA TYR A 235 19.08 -15.11 -14.72
C TYR A 235 20.01 -16.17 -15.32
N TYR A 236 19.56 -16.90 -16.33
CA TYR A 236 20.33 -18.02 -16.90
C TYR A 236 21.58 -17.55 -17.66
N SER A 237 21.59 -16.32 -18.16
CA SER A 237 22.77 -15.70 -18.77
C SER A 237 23.87 -15.46 -17.74
N LEU A 238 23.53 -14.94 -16.56
CA LEU A 238 24.49 -14.78 -15.46
C LEU A 238 24.96 -16.13 -14.91
N ALA A 239 24.05 -17.10 -14.73
CA ALA A 239 24.45 -18.46 -14.34
C ALA A 239 25.42 -19.08 -15.36
N THR A 240 25.19 -18.88 -16.66
CA THR A 240 26.08 -19.34 -17.74
C THR A 240 27.44 -18.64 -17.67
N LYS A 241 27.45 -17.33 -17.48
CA LYS A 241 28.67 -16.52 -17.33
C LYS A 241 29.53 -17.04 -16.18
N ASP A 242 28.92 -17.34 -15.04
CA ASP A 242 29.61 -17.86 -13.86
C ASP A 242 30.38 -19.16 -14.14
N PHE A 243 29.77 -20.11 -14.84
CA PHE A 243 30.43 -21.36 -15.24
C PHE A 243 31.52 -21.13 -16.28
N LYS A 244 31.25 -20.27 -17.26
CA LYS A 244 32.19 -19.94 -18.34
C LYS A 244 33.46 -19.25 -17.82
N GLU A 245 33.31 -18.32 -16.87
CA GLU A 245 34.44 -17.63 -16.23
C GLU A 245 35.33 -18.57 -15.40
N VAL A 246 34.76 -19.64 -14.84
CA VAL A 246 35.52 -20.66 -14.11
C VAL A 246 36.24 -21.61 -15.07
N SER A 247 35.55 -22.11 -16.09
CA SER A 247 36.15 -22.96 -17.13
C SER A 247 35.31 -23.02 -18.41
N GLU A 248 35.92 -22.60 -19.52
CA GLU A 248 35.34 -22.73 -20.87
C GLU A 248 35.07 -24.20 -21.22
N THR A 249 35.95 -25.12 -20.80
CA THR A 249 35.81 -26.55 -21.11
C THR A 249 34.65 -27.18 -20.34
N CYS A 250 34.48 -26.79 -19.08
CA CYS A 250 33.34 -27.15 -18.26
C CYS A 250 32.03 -26.66 -18.88
N TYR A 251 31.95 -25.38 -19.23
CA TYR A 251 30.81 -24.76 -19.91
C TYR A 251 30.44 -25.51 -21.21
N GLU A 252 31.42 -25.75 -22.09
CA GLU A 252 31.20 -26.46 -23.35
C GLU A 252 30.75 -27.91 -23.13
N THR A 253 31.26 -28.58 -22.09
CA THR A 253 30.87 -29.94 -21.74
C THR A 253 29.43 -29.99 -21.24
N ILE A 254 29.02 -29.03 -20.38
CA ILE A 254 27.63 -28.89 -19.92
C ILE A 254 26.71 -28.65 -21.11
N ARG A 255 27.04 -27.68 -21.97
CA ARG A 255 26.21 -27.32 -23.13
C ARG A 255 25.99 -28.51 -24.08
N LYS A 256 27.03 -29.31 -24.33
CA LYS A 256 26.94 -30.52 -25.18
C LYS A 256 26.24 -31.69 -24.50
N SER A 257 26.20 -31.72 -23.16
CA SER A 257 25.64 -32.85 -22.43
C SER A 257 24.13 -33.00 -22.63
N TRP A 258 23.39 -31.92 -22.87
CA TRP A 258 21.94 -31.97 -23.00
C TRP A 258 21.47 -32.82 -24.18
N SER A 259 22.03 -32.59 -25.37
CA SER A 259 21.72 -33.40 -26.54
C SER A 259 22.25 -34.83 -26.41
N GLU A 260 23.35 -35.02 -25.68
CA GLU A 260 23.89 -36.35 -25.40
C GLU A 260 22.99 -37.15 -24.45
N ILE A 261 22.38 -36.51 -23.45
CA ILE A 261 21.35 -37.13 -22.59
C ILE A 261 20.18 -37.63 -23.44
N ASP A 262 19.64 -36.77 -24.31
CA ASP A 262 18.50 -37.12 -25.17
C ASP A 262 18.88 -38.22 -26.18
N ARG A 263 20.09 -38.17 -26.74
CA ARG A 263 20.64 -39.21 -27.63
C ARG A 263 20.70 -40.56 -26.91
N VAL A 264 21.25 -40.62 -25.69
CA VAL A 264 21.32 -41.87 -24.92
C VAL A 264 19.93 -42.35 -24.53
N ALA A 265 19.05 -41.47 -24.06
CA ALA A 265 17.69 -41.80 -23.65
C ALA A 265 16.85 -42.41 -24.79
N SER A 266 17.07 -41.99 -26.04
CA SER A 266 16.36 -42.52 -27.22
C SER A 266 16.75 -43.96 -27.61
N ASN A 267 17.86 -44.50 -27.09
CA ASN A 267 18.26 -45.87 -27.37
C ASN A 267 17.47 -46.89 -26.52
N PRO A 268 17.36 -48.16 -26.97
CA PRO A 268 16.84 -49.24 -26.13
C PRO A 268 17.62 -49.32 -24.80
N HIS A 269 16.89 -49.36 -23.68
CA HIS A 269 17.45 -49.31 -22.31
C HIS A 269 18.24 -48.04 -21.95
N GLY A 270 18.16 -46.98 -22.77
CA GLY A 270 18.86 -45.71 -22.58
C GLY A 270 18.61 -45.06 -21.23
N LEU A 271 17.36 -44.99 -20.78
CA LEU A 271 16.99 -44.47 -19.46
C LEU A 271 17.58 -45.28 -18.30
N SER A 272 17.72 -46.60 -18.47
CA SER A 272 18.36 -47.46 -17.47
C SER A 272 19.87 -47.20 -17.40
N ILE A 273 20.50 -47.03 -18.57
CA ILE A 273 21.92 -46.64 -18.67
C ILE A 273 22.16 -45.30 -17.98
N LEU A 274 21.30 -44.31 -18.23
CA LEU A 274 21.38 -43.01 -17.55
C LEU A 274 21.17 -43.14 -16.05
N SER A 275 20.17 -43.90 -15.61
CA SER A 275 19.88 -44.15 -14.19
C SER A 275 21.10 -44.75 -13.47
N GLN A 276 21.75 -45.74 -14.10
CA GLN A 276 22.97 -46.36 -13.55
C GLN A 276 24.17 -45.40 -13.57
N LYS A 277 24.40 -44.70 -14.69
CA LYS A 277 25.54 -43.79 -14.85
C LYS A 277 25.46 -42.62 -13.85
N PHE A 278 24.28 -42.05 -13.64
CA PHE A 278 24.05 -40.96 -12.71
C PHE A 278 23.72 -41.42 -11.29
N LYS A 279 23.70 -42.73 -11.03
CA LYS A 279 23.34 -43.34 -9.74
C LYS A 279 22.02 -42.78 -9.19
N THR A 280 20.98 -42.73 -10.01
CA THR A 280 19.68 -42.23 -9.58
C THR A 280 19.05 -43.18 -8.55
N CYS A 281 18.33 -42.66 -7.57
CA CYS A 281 17.69 -43.48 -6.53
C CYS A 281 16.49 -44.29 -7.06
N SER A 282 15.85 -43.79 -8.11
CA SER A 282 14.75 -44.40 -8.84
C SER A 282 15.09 -44.46 -10.33
N HIS A 283 14.43 -45.36 -11.06
CA HIS A 283 14.60 -45.46 -12.51
C HIS A 283 13.96 -44.25 -13.19
N LEU A 284 14.68 -43.63 -14.12
CA LEU A 284 14.18 -42.49 -14.90
C LEU A 284 12.99 -42.90 -15.77
N ASN A 285 11.92 -42.11 -15.78
CA ASN A 285 10.77 -42.33 -16.67
C ASN A 285 10.97 -41.64 -18.03
N ASN A 286 11.73 -40.55 -18.07
CA ASN A 286 12.07 -39.80 -19.27
C ASN A 286 13.41 -39.07 -19.08
N SER A 287 13.97 -38.48 -20.14
CA SER A 287 15.23 -37.72 -20.04
C SER A 287 15.09 -36.41 -19.28
N GLU A 288 13.89 -35.82 -19.25
CA GLU A 288 13.62 -34.52 -18.66
C GLU A 288 13.83 -34.54 -17.13
N GLU A 289 13.48 -35.63 -16.44
CA GLU A 289 13.75 -35.80 -15.01
C GLU A 289 15.23 -35.56 -14.65
N LEU A 290 16.16 -36.12 -15.44
CA LEU A 290 17.58 -35.92 -15.24
C LEU A 290 18.02 -34.50 -15.64
N LYS A 291 17.46 -33.98 -16.75
CA LYS A 291 17.82 -32.64 -17.25
C LYS A 291 17.41 -31.57 -16.25
N ASP A 292 16.20 -31.65 -15.72
CA ASP A 292 15.65 -30.75 -14.70
C ASP A 292 16.46 -30.77 -13.40
N TYR A 293 16.91 -31.95 -12.98
CA TYR A 293 17.77 -32.09 -11.81
C TYR A 293 19.11 -31.36 -11.99
N LEU A 294 19.78 -31.60 -13.14
CA LEU A 294 21.06 -30.98 -13.46
C LEU A 294 20.93 -29.47 -13.66
N ASP A 295 19.85 -29.02 -14.31
CA ASP A 295 19.51 -27.62 -14.50
C ASP A 295 19.44 -26.89 -13.15
N THR A 296 18.59 -27.39 -12.25
CA THR A 296 18.44 -26.86 -10.90
C THR A 296 19.77 -26.87 -10.15
N MET A 297 20.57 -27.93 -10.30
CA MET A 297 21.87 -28.03 -9.67
C MET A 297 22.82 -26.91 -10.14
N TYR A 298 22.92 -26.67 -11.44
CA TYR A 298 23.80 -25.62 -11.99
C TYR A 298 23.30 -24.21 -11.62
N ALA A 299 22.00 -23.96 -11.72
CA ALA A 299 21.39 -22.69 -11.35
C ALA A 299 21.67 -22.34 -9.87
N VAL A 300 21.48 -23.31 -8.97
CA VAL A 300 21.78 -23.15 -7.54
C VAL A 300 23.28 -23.00 -7.28
N ALA A 301 24.13 -23.77 -7.98
CA ALA A 301 25.57 -23.64 -7.82
C ALA A 301 26.06 -22.22 -8.17
N ALA A 302 25.50 -21.59 -9.21
CA ALA A 302 25.76 -20.20 -9.55
C ALA A 302 25.21 -19.23 -8.49
N GLN A 303 23.94 -19.37 -8.10
CA GLN A 303 23.30 -18.50 -7.10
C GLN A 303 24.07 -18.40 -5.78
N TYR A 304 24.58 -19.54 -5.28
CA TYR A 304 25.33 -19.60 -4.02
C TYR A 304 26.85 -19.76 -4.24
N ASN A 305 27.39 -19.16 -5.30
CA ASN A 305 28.80 -19.26 -5.68
C ASN A 305 29.77 -18.44 -4.79
N HIS A 306 29.77 -18.66 -3.47
CA HIS A 306 30.53 -17.88 -2.48
C HIS A 306 31.67 -18.64 -1.80
N PRO A 307 32.65 -17.91 -1.22
CA PRO A 307 33.66 -18.51 -0.35
C PRO A 307 33.06 -19.16 0.91
N PRO A 308 33.75 -20.16 1.48
CA PRO A 308 34.92 -20.85 0.91
C PRO A 308 34.55 -21.95 -0.10
N LEU A 309 33.25 -22.22 -0.29
CA LEU A 309 32.78 -23.42 -1.00
C LEU A 309 32.95 -23.32 -2.51
N TYR A 310 32.66 -22.18 -3.13
CA TYR A 310 32.66 -21.96 -4.59
C TYR A 310 32.06 -23.14 -5.39
N PRO A 311 30.76 -23.44 -5.22
CA PRO A 311 30.07 -24.53 -5.92
C PRO A 311 30.37 -24.69 -7.41
N VAL A 312 30.43 -23.59 -8.17
CA VAL A 312 30.74 -23.64 -9.61
C VAL A 312 32.15 -24.20 -9.85
N THR A 313 33.12 -23.78 -9.04
CA THR A 313 34.49 -24.31 -9.08
C THR A 313 34.55 -25.79 -8.71
N GLN A 314 33.72 -26.25 -7.76
CA GLN A 314 33.64 -27.68 -7.42
C GLN A 314 33.09 -28.51 -8.59
N VAL A 315 31.98 -28.05 -9.20
CA VAL A 315 31.38 -28.72 -10.35
C VAL A 315 32.37 -28.78 -11.52
N CYS A 316 32.96 -27.65 -11.90
CA CYS A 316 33.89 -27.61 -13.03
C CYS A 316 35.19 -28.35 -12.75
N GLY A 317 35.70 -28.32 -11.51
CA GLY A 317 36.85 -29.13 -11.11
C GLY A 317 36.59 -30.63 -11.28
N GLY A 318 35.37 -31.10 -11.00
CA GLY A 318 34.97 -32.48 -11.27
C GLY A 318 34.85 -32.83 -12.76
N ILE A 319 34.27 -31.92 -13.56
CA ILE A 319 34.09 -32.12 -15.01
C ILE A 319 35.43 -32.15 -15.75
N ASP A 320 36.29 -31.18 -15.47
CA ASP A 320 37.59 -31.02 -16.13
C ASP A 320 38.60 -32.03 -15.61
N GLY A 321 38.54 -32.35 -14.31
CA GLY A 321 39.41 -33.31 -13.63
C GLY A 321 39.07 -34.78 -13.87
N ALA A 322 38.04 -35.10 -14.64
CA ALA A 322 37.70 -36.47 -15.00
C ALA A 322 38.81 -37.13 -15.84
N ASN A 323 39.04 -38.43 -15.63
CA ASN A 323 40.10 -39.20 -16.28
C ASN A 323 40.07 -39.07 -17.82
N GLU A 324 41.25 -39.08 -18.44
CA GLU A 324 41.40 -39.07 -19.89
C GLU A 324 40.63 -40.24 -20.52
N GLY A 325 39.86 -39.96 -21.59
CA GLY A 325 38.95 -40.93 -22.22
C GLY A 325 37.55 -41.04 -21.61
N THR A 326 37.23 -40.32 -20.52
CA THR A 326 35.87 -40.27 -19.97
C THR A 326 34.91 -39.55 -20.93
N ASP A 327 33.77 -40.19 -21.22
CA ASP A 327 32.71 -39.63 -22.08
C ASP A 327 32.03 -38.41 -21.45
N ILE A 328 31.29 -37.63 -22.26
CA ILE A 328 30.64 -36.37 -21.81
C ILE A 328 29.79 -36.61 -20.56
N LEU A 329 28.92 -37.63 -20.58
CA LEU A 329 28.03 -37.91 -19.45
C LEU A 329 28.78 -38.37 -18.18
N GLY A 330 29.90 -39.09 -18.34
CA GLY A 330 30.79 -39.46 -17.23
C GLY A 330 31.46 -38.24 -16.60
N ARG A 331 31.85 -37.24 -17.41
CA ARG A 331 32.37 -35.96 -16.92
C ARG A 331 31.30 -35.18 -16.15
N ILE A 332 30.08 -35.12 -16.67
CA ILE A 332 28.95 -34.49 -15.95
C ILE A 332 28.70 -35.18 -14.61
N PHE A 333 28.70 -36.50 -14.57
CA PHE A 333 28.57 -37.24 -13.31
C PHE A 333 29.73 -36.94 -12.34
N ALA A 334 30.96 -36.80 -12.83
CA ALA A 334 32.10 -36.41 -12.01
C ALA A 334 31.93 -35.01 -11.39
N GLY A 335 31.37 -34.05 -12.15
CA GLY A 335 30.98 -32.74 -11.64
C GLY A 335 29.90 -32.80 -10.55
N LEU A 336 28.84 -33.58 -10.80
CA LEU A 336 27.78 -33.82 -9.82
C LEU A 336 28.34 -34.44 -8.53
N ALA A 337 29.19 -35.46 -8.65
CA ALA A 337 29.80 -36.14 -7.51
C ALA A 337 30.80 -35.26 -6.75
N ALA A 338 31.48 -34.34 -7.42
CA ALA A 338 32.36 -33.37 -6.79
C ALA A 338 31.57 -32.33 -5.97
N TYR A 339 30.44 -31.84 -6.50
CA TYR A 339 29.59 -30.88 -5.80
C TYR A 339 28.76 -31.51 -4.68
N ARG A 340 28.31 -32.75 -4.85
CA ARG A 340 27.50 -33.48 -3.86
C ARG A 340 28.14 -34.83 -3.52
N PRO A 341 29.27 -34.83 -2.80
CA PRO A 341 29.99 -36.07 -2.47
C PRO A 341 29.19 -36.96 -1.50
N ASN A 342 29.63 -38.22 -1.39
CA ASN A 342 29.15 -39.18 -0.38
C ASN A 342 27.65 -39.55 -0.46
N ARG A 343 27.04 -39.47 -1.65
CA ARG A 343 25.69 -39.98 -1.91
C ARG A 343 25.75 -41.41 -2.44
N THR A 344 24.94 -42.31 -1.85
CA THR A 344 24.74 -43.67 -2.38
C THR A 344 23.95 -43.64 -3.70
N CYS A 345 23.00 -42.71 -3.81
CA CYS A 345 22.25 -42.39 -5.02
C CYS A 345 21.74 -40.93 -5.00
N TYR A 346 21.26 -40.43 -6.14
CA TYR A 346 20.69 -39.09 -6.32
C TYR A 346 19.19 -39.16 -6.61
N HIS A 347 18.39 -38.45 -5.81
CA HIS A 347 16.95 -38.32 -6.04
C HIS A 347 16.71 -37.31 -7.15
N VAL A 348 16.38 -37.82 -8.34
CA VAL A 348 16.12 -37.05 -9.57
C VAL A 348 14.63 -36.99 -9.91
N ASP A 349 13.80 -37.77 -9.22
CA ASP A 349 12.37 -37.84 -9.46
C ASP A 349 11.61 -36.70 -8.76
N GLU A 350 10.53 -36.23 -9.41
CA GLU A 350 9.61 -35.24 -8.85
C GLU A 350 8.76 -35.78 -7.67
N ASN A 351 8.90 -37.07 -7.33
CA ASN A 351 8.17 -37.74 -6.24
C ASN A 351 8.65 -37.35 -4.83
N LYS A 352 9.52 -36.36 -4.70
CA LYS A 352 9.86 -35.78 -3.38
C LYS A 352 8.60 -35.11 -2.83
N VAL A 353 8.22 -35.45 -1.60
CA VAL A 353 7.16 -34.73 -0.89
C VAL A 353 7.58 -33.25 -0.82
N PRO A 354 6.82 -32.32 -1.43
CA PRO A 354 7.20 -30.91 -1.45
C PRO A 354 7.28 -30.38 -0.02
N SER A 355 8.30 -29.59 0.26
CA SER A 355 8.41 -28.91 1.55
C SER A 355 7.30 -27.89 1.73
N GLU A 356 7.08 -27.44 2.97
CA GLU A 356 6.17 -26.33 3.27
C GLU A 356 6.47 -25.10 2.41
N THR A 357 7.76 -24.76 2.33
CA THR A 357 8.29 -23.71 1.46
C THR A 357 7.92 -23.92 0.00
N ASP A 358 8.10 -25.12 -0.55
CA ASP A 358 7.82 -25.38 -1.97
C ASP A 358 6.35 -25.16 -2.28
N ILE A 359 5.47 -25.60 -1.39
CA ILE A 359 4.02 -25.41 -1.50
C ILE A 359 3.69 -23.91 -1.48
N GLY A 360 4.28 -23.15 -0.57
CA GLY A 360 3.99 -21.73 -0.41
C GLY A 360 4.50 -20.86 -1.53
N TRP A 361 5.77 -21.05 -1.90
CA TRP A 361 6.37 -20.31 -2.98
C TRP A 361 5.74 -20.64 -4.34
N SER A 362 5.28 -21.89 -4.53
CA SER A 362 4.49 -22.27 -5.70
C SER A 362 3.19 -21.46 -5.80
N TRP A 363 2.49 -21.23 -4.68
CA TRP A 363 1.32 -20.37 -4.68
C TRP A 363 1.68 -18.91 -4.99
N GLN A 364 2.65 -18.33 -4.29
CA GLN A 364 3.02 -16.91 -4.48
C GLN A 364 3.40 -16.61 -5.94
N ARG A 365 4.11 -17.53 -6.61
CA ARG A 365 4.42 -17.44 -8.04
C ARG A 365 3.17 -17.55 -8.93
N CYS A 366 2.18 -18.34 -8.52
CA CYS A 366 0.92 -18.49 -9.23
C CYS A 366 -0.15 -17.44 -8.86
N SER A 367 0.14 -16.52 -7.95
CA SER A 367 -0.74 -15.40 -7.60
C SER A 367 -0.18 -14.06 -8.08
N GLU A 368 0.94 -13.59 -7.52
CA GLU A 368 1.49 -12.24 -7.75
C GLU A 368 2.96 -12.22 -8.16
N MET A 369 3.77 -13.19 -7.74
CA MET A 369 5.21 -13.25 -8.03
C MET A 369 5.48 -13.86 -9.41
N VAL A 370 4.89 -13.27 -10.45
CA VAL A 370 5.06 -13.72 -11.84
C VAL A 370 6.37 -13.18 -12.40
N LEU A 371 7.45 -13.95 -12.25
CA LEU A 371 8.77 -13.61 -12.77
C LEU A 371 8.96 -14.28 -14.13
N PRO A 372 9.02 -13.55 -15.25
CA PRO A 372 9.11 -14.11 -16.60
C PRO A 372 10.54 -14.57 -16.92
N ILE A 373 11.06 -15.50 -16.12
CA ILE A 373 12.38 -16.11 -16.34
C ILE A 373 12.23 -17.18 -17.43
N GLY A 374 12.92 -16.95 -18.55
CA GLY A 374 12.90 -17.81 -19.74
C GLY A 374 14.29 -17.94 -20.35
N ARG A 375 14.42 -18.75 -21.40
CA ARG A 375 15.69 -18.88 -22.15
C ARG A 375 15.44 -19.31 -23.59
N GLY A 376 16.02 -18.57 -24.54
CA GLY A 376 15.91 -18.84 -25.98
C GLY A 376 16.91 -19.89 -26.48
N ILE A 377 16.99 -20.01 -27.81
CA ILE A 377 17.87 -20.95 -28.50
C ILE A 377 19.29 -20.38 -28.51
N ASP A 378 20.28 -21.16 -28.06
CA ASP A 378 21.70 -20.80 -28.03
C ASP A 378 22.10 -19.59 -27.15
N ASP A 379 21.17 -19.05 -26.35
CA ASP A 379 21.42 -17.88 -25.49
C ASP A 379 22.25 -18.21 -24.23
N THR A 380 22.18 -19.46 -23.75
CA THR A 380 22.74 -19.88 -22.45
C THR A 380 23.35 -21.28 -22.54
N MET A 381 24.02 -21.75 -21.47
CA MET A 381 24.49 -23.14 -21.41
C MET A 381 23.36 -24.16 -21.19
N PHE A 382 22.13 -23.70 -20.98
CA PHE A 382 20.95 -24.52 -20.67
C PHE A 382 20.09 -24.76 -21.93
N PRO A 383 19.26 -25.83 -21.97
CA PRO A 383 18.34 -26.07 -23.07
C PRO A 383 17.29 -24.96 -23.21
N PRO A 384 16.78 -24.64 -24.42
CA PRO A 384 15.77 -23.61 -24.60
C PRO A 384 14.47 -23.92 -23.83
N ALA A 385 13.94 -22.91 -23.13
CA ALA A 385 12.68 -22.94 -22.40
C ALA A 385 12.13 -21.50 -22.29
N PRO A 386 11.63 -20.91 -23.39
CA PRO A 386 11.14 -19.53 -23.42
C PRO A 386 9.93 -19.36 -22.50
N PHE A 387 9.79 -18.21 -21.83
CA PHE A 387 8.66 -18.01 -20.92
C PHE A 387 7.38 -17.79 -21.72
N ASN A 388 6.34 -18.58 -21.45
CA ASN A 388 5.03 -18.43 -22.08
C ASN A 388 3.98 -18.03 -21.06
N LEU A 389 3.64 -16.74 -21.00
CA LEU A 389 2.67 -16.19 -20.05
C LEU A 389 1.30 -16.87 -20.16
N THR A 390 0.83 -17.16 -21.37
CA THR A 390 -0.47 -17.83 -21.58
C THR A 390 -0.48 -19.23 -20.99
N GLN A 391 0.57 -20.02 -21.24
CA GLN A 391 0.71 -21.36 -20.67
C GLN A 391 0.88 -21.29 -19.15
N TYR A 392 1.64 -20.32 -18.65
CA TYR A 392 1.82 -20.08 -17.22
C TYR A 392 0.49 -19.82 -16.50
N ILE A 393 -0.34 -18.93 -17.08
CA ILE A 393 -1.69 -18.63 -16.57
C ILE A 393 -2.56 -19.89 -16.55
N MET A 394 -2.55 -20.69 -17.63
CA MET A 394 -3.34 -21.93 -17.70
C MET A 394 -2.89 -22.95 -16.64
N ASN A 395 -1.57 -23.10 -16.44
CA ASN A 395 -1.01 -24.01 -15.45
C ASN A 395 -1.40 -23.61 -14.03
N CYS A 396 -1.23 -22.34 -13.67
CA CYS A 396 -1.61 -21.83 -12.35
C CYS A 396 -3.11 -21.96 -12.08
N ARG A 397 -3.95 -21.69 -13.10
CA ARG A 397 -5.39 -21.92 -13.00
C ARG A 397 -5.74 -23.39 -12.79
N SER A 398 -5.02 -24.31 -13.44
CA SER A 398 -5.21 -25.75 -13.22
C SER A 398 -4.78 -26.20 -11.83
N LEU A 399 -3.75 -25.58 -11.24
CA LEU A 399 -3.21 -25.96 -9.93
C LEU A 399 -4.04 -25.39 -8.76
N TYR A 400 -4.53 -24.16 -8.91
CA TYR A 400 -5.11 -23.39 -7.81
C TYR A 400 -6.52 -22.85 -8.08
N GLY A 401 -7.10 -23.09 -9.25
CA GLY A 401 -8.46 -22.65 -9.60
C GLY A 401 -8.58 -21.18 -10.03
N VAL A 402 -7.52 -20.38 -9.85
CA VAL A 402 -7.50 -18.94 -10.20
C VAL A 402 -6.27 -18.59 -11.05
N PRO A 403 -6.36 -17.61 -11.97
CA PRO A 403 -5.21 -17.16 -12.76
C PRO A 403 -4.30 -16.23 -11.92
N PRO A 404 -2.98 -16.15 -12.21
CA PRO A 404 -2.13 -15.14 -11.62
C PRO A 404 -2.52 -13.74 -12.09
N ARG A 405 -2.13 -12.71 -11.33
CA ARG A 405 -2.24 -11.28 -11.67
C ARG A 405 -0.84 -10.74 -12.03
N PRO A 406 -0.35 -10.92 -13.28
CA PRO A 406 1.05 -10.67 -13.63
C PRO A 406 1.50 -9.22 -13.45
N HIS A 407 0.58 -8.26 -13.62
CA HIS A 407 0.86 -6.83 -13.54
C HIS A 407 0.60 -6.24 -12.13
N TRP A 408 0.15 -7.04 -11.16
CA TRP A 408 -0.24 -6.50 -9.85
C TRP A 408 0.96 -5.94 -9.08
N VAL A 409 2.11 -6.62 -9.12
CA VAL A 409 3.32 -6.14 -8.45
C VAL A 409 3.76 -4.78 -9.01
N THR A 410 3.75 -4.60 -10.33
CA THR A 410 4.16 -3.33 -10.96
C THR A 410 3.11 -2.23 -10.79
N THR A 411 1.82 -2.58 -10.73
CA THR A 411 0.75 -1.64 -10.35
C THR A 411 0.88 -1.18 -8.91
N TYR A 412 1.08 -2.11 -7.96
CA TYR A 412 1.07 -1.79 -6.54
C TYR A 412 2.41 -1.20 -6.08
N TYR A 413 3.55 -1.78 -6.44
CA TYR A 413 4.87 -1.37 -5.95
C TYR A 413 5.70 -0.54 -6.94
N GLY A 414 5.27 -0.43 -8.20
CA GLY A 414 6.04 0.17 -9.28
C GLY A 414 6.97 -0.84 -9.96
N GLY A 415 7.63 -0.42 -11.05
CA GLY A 415 8.56 -1.27 -11.78
C GLY A 415 9.09 -0.64 -13.08
N HIS A 416 8.19 -0.19 -13.97
CA HIS A 416 8.59 0.57 -15.16
C HIS A 416 9.11 1.96 -14.77
N ASP A 417 10.06 2.48 -15.55
CA ASP A 417 10.70 3.79 -15.33
C ASP A 417 11.28 3.98 -13.92
N ILE A 418 11.67 2.87 -13.29
CA ILE A 418 12.05 2.84 -11.86
C ILE A 418 13.14 3.84 -11.50
N LYS A 419 14.06 4.13 -12.43
CA LYS A 419 15.12 5.13 -12.23
C LYS A 419 14.51 6.51 -11.97
N LEU A 420 13.64 6.98 -12.87
CA LEU A 420 12.96 8.26 -12.75
C LEU A 420 12.02 8.28 -11.55
N VAL A 421 11.25 7.20 -11.36
CA VAL A 421 10.27 7.07 -10.27
C VAL A 421 10.95 7.10 -8.90
N LEU A 422 11.92 6.22 -8.66
CA LEU A 422 12.58 6.12 -7.35
C LEU A 422 13.44 7.35 -7.08
N HIS A 423 14.19 7.87 -8.07
CA HIS A 423 14.99 9.11 -7.91
C HIS A 423 14.19 10.26 -7.29
N ARG A 424 12.89 10.37 -7.62
CA ARG A 424 12.03 11.48 -7.20
C ARG A 424 11.26 11.27 -5.91
N PHE A 425 11.05 10.02 -5.52
CA PHE A 425 10.15 9.69 -4.40
C PHE A 425 10.83 8.87 -3.32
N ALA A 426 11.58 7.84 -3.71
CA ALA A 426 12.11 6.91 -2.74
C ALA A 426 13.35 7.48 -2.06
N SER A 427 13.57 7.07 -0.82
CA SER A 427 14.75 7.46 -0.06
C SER A 427 15.13 6.39 0.96
N ASN A 428 16.41 6.39 1.31
CA ASN A 428 17.03 5.52 2.29
C ASN A 428 16.83 4.02 2.00
N ILE A 429 17.21 3.60 0.79
CA ILE A 429 17.25 2.18 0.43
C ILE A 429 18.66 1.85 -0.07
N ILE A 430 19.26 0.81 0.51
CA ILE A 430 20.46 0.18 -0.05
C ILE A 430 20.00 -1.03 -0.85
N PHE A 431 20.25 -1.02 -2.16
CA PHE A 431 20.12 -2.19 -3.02
C PHE A 431 21.47 -2.89 -3.10
N SER A 432 21.64 -3.93 -2.28
CA SER A 432 22.90 -4.67 -2.21
C SER A 432 22.87 -5.87 -3.16
N ASN A 433 23.91 -6.08 -3.98
CA ASN A 433 23.92 -7.17 -4.97
C ASN A 433 25.29 -7.83 -5.14
N GLY A 434 25.32 -9.15 -5.17
CA GLY A 434 26.47 -9.89 -5.69
C GLY A 434 26.39 -10.06 -7.20
N LEU A 435 27.39 -9.68 -7.99
CA LEU A 435 27.30 -9.77 -9.46
C LEU A 435 27.48 -11.20 -10.01
N ARG A 436 27.74 -12.20 -9.14
CA ARG A 436 27.65 -13.63 -9.47
C ARG A 436 26.28 -14.22 -9.17
N ASP A 437 25.47 -13.50 -8.38
CA ASP A 437 24.10 -13.88 -8.14
C ASP A 437 23.29 -13.71 -9.43
N PRO A 438 22.71 -14.77 -10.01
CA PRO A 438 21.87 -14.64 -11.19
C PRO A 438 20.68 -13.69 -11.00
N TYR A 439 20.18 -13.52 -9.77
CA TYR A 439 19.11 -12.57 -9.48
C TYR A 439 19.55 -11.11 -9.55
N SER A 440 20.85 -10.81 -9.56
CA SER A 440 21.32 -9.43 -9.74
C SER A 440 20.90 -8.85 -11.08
N SER A 441 20.55 -9.68 -12.07
CA SER A 441 19.99 -9.25 -13.36
C SER A 441 18.66 -8.50 -13.23
N GLY A 442 17.86 -8.81 -12.21
CA GLY A 442 16.63 -8.09 -11.87
C GLY A 442 16.78 -7.12 -10.70
N GLY A 443 18.01 -6.85 -10.23
CA GLY A 443 18.30 -5.95 -9.12
C GLY A 443 18.61 -4.52 -9.59
N VAL A 444 18.63 -3.58 -8.65
CA VAL A 444 19.13 -2.22 -8.89
C VAL A 444 20.65 -2.21 -8.69
N LEU A 445 21.40 -1.87 -9.74
CA LEU A 445 22.88 -1.96 -9.79
C LEU A 445 23.59 -0.61 -9.92
N GLU A 446 22.86 0.50 -9.88
CA GLU A 446 23.41 1.85 -9.91
C GLU A 446 22.72 2.72 -8.86
N ASP A 447 23.44 3.71 -8.34
CA ASP A 447 22.88 4.71 -7.44
C ASP A 447 21.79 5.49 -8.18
N LEU A 448 20.57 5.51 -7.61
CA LEU A 448 19.43 6.22 -8.19
C LEU A 448 19.27 7.62 -7.58
N SER A 449 19.88 7.88 -6.42
CA SER A 449 19.98 9.19 -5.76
C SER A 449 21.01 9.12 -4.63
N ASP A 450 21.28 10.26 -3.97
CA ASP A 450 22.16 10.31 -2.79
C ASP A 450 21.71 9.43 -1.62
N THR A 451 20.47 8.93 -1.64
CA THR A 451 19.90 8.08 -0.58
C THR A 451 19.37 6.74 -1.08
N LEU A 452 19.45 6.48 -2.38
CA LEU A 452 19.08 5.22 -3.03
C LEU A 452 20.32 4.63 -3.66
N LEU A 453 21.03 3.84 -2.88
CA LEU A 453 22.40 3.45 -3.19
C LEU A 453 22.46 2.00 -3.62
N ALA A 454 23.17 1.73 -4.72
CA ALA A 454 23.48 0.38 -5.15
C ALA A 454 24.86 -0.02 -4.61
N VAL A 455 24.89 -1.04 -3.77
CA VAL A 455 26.13 -1.58 -3.20
C VAL A 455 26.36 -2.97 -3.77
N HIS A 456 27.23 -3.09 -4.77
CA HIS A 456 27.46 -4.37 -5.41
C HIS A 456 28.93 -4.80 -5.46
N THR A 457 29.15 -6.12 -5.53
CA THR A 457 30.50 -6.69 -5.61
C THR A 457 30.64 -7.71 -6.72
N ALA A 458 31.74 -7.65 -7.47
CA ALA A 458 32.01 -8.53 -8.61
C ALA A 458 32.08 -10.03 -8.26
N LYS A 459 32.41 -10.35 -7.00
CA LYS A 459 32.55 -11.73 -6.51
C LYS A 459 31.48 -12.13 -5.49
N GLY A 460 30.56 -11.22 -5.16
CA GLY A 460 29.44 -11.51 -4.28
C GLY A 460 28.49 -12.48 -4.96
N SER A 461 27.95 -13.41 -4.19
CA SER A 461 26.80 -14.25 -4.58
C SER A 461 25.56 -13.79 -3.82
N HIS A 462 24.50 -14.58 -3.91
CA HIS A 462 23.21 -14.28 -3.32
C HIS A 462 23.27 -14.00 -1.81
N CYS A 463 22.78 -12.82 -1.40
CA CYS A 463 22.57 -12.37 -0.01
C CYS A 463 23.79 -12.42 0.94
N LEU A 464 25.02 -12.46 0.43
CA LEU A 464 26.21 -12.76 1.24
C LEU A 464 26.53 -11.68 2.30
N ASP A 465 26.20 -10.43 2.01
CA ASP A 465 26.37 -9.26 2.87
C ASP A 465 25.58 -9.34 4.18
N ILE A 466 24.39 -9.94 4.17
CA ILE A 466 23.56 -10.04 5.38
C ILE A 466 23.81 -11.28 6.23
N LEU A 467 24.63 -12.22 5.75
CA LEU A 467 25.01 -13.43 6.49
C LEU A 467 25.99 -13.13 7.63
N THR A 468 26.07 -14.04 8.61
CA THR A 468 27.02 -13.98 9.74
C THR A 468 28.45 -13.75 9.29
N ALA A 469 29.08 -12.72 9.85
CA ALA A 469 30.46 -12.41 9.58
C ALA A 469 31.41 -13.53 10.06
N LYS A 470 32.31 -13.94 9.19
CA LYS A 470 33.32 -14.97 9.47
C LYS A 470 34.72 -14.37 9.36
N LYS A 471 35.65 -14.91 10.15
CA LYS A 471 37.08 -14.53 10.05
C LYS A 471 37.70 -14.83 8.68
N THR A 472 37.12 -15.77 7.95
CA THR A 472 37.52 -16.17 6.60
C THR A 472 36.89 -15.33 5.51
N ASP A 473 36.03 -14.36 5.86
CA ASP A 473 35.38 -13.53 4.85
C ASP A 473 36.42 -12.71 4.08
N PRO A 474 36.29 -12.65 2.74
CA PRO A 474 37.25 -11.91 1.94
C PRO A 474 37.11 -10.40 2.19
N GLN A 475 38.22 -9.67 2.00
CA GLN A 475 38.27 -8.23 2.29
C GLN A 475 37.22 -7.41 1.52
N TRP A 476 36.84 -7.83 0.32
CA TRP A 476 35.80 -7.15 -0.46
C TRP A 476 34.41 -7.25 0.21
N LEU A 477 34.09 -8.40 0.83
CA LEU A 477 32.82 -8.61 1.54
C LEU A 477 32.78 -7.79 2.83
N ILE A 478 33.89 -7.79 3.57
CA ILE A 478 34.06 -6.96 4.77
C ILE A 478 33.90 -5.48 4.40
N LYS A 479 34.46 -5.04 3.27
CA LYS A 479 34.32 -3.67 2.79
C LYS A 479 32.87 -3.32 2.44
N GLN A 480 32.17 -4.22 1.74
CA GLN A 480 30.74 -4.06 1.40
C GLN A 480 29.89 -3.84 2.67
N ARG A 481 29.99 -4.74 3.66
CA ARG A 481 29.26 -4.60 4.94
C ARG A 481 29.57 -3.30 5.67
N LYS A 482 30.83 -2.86 5.67
CA LYS A 482 31.22 -1.58 6.28
C LYS A 482 30.61 -0.38 5.57
N VAL A 483 30.43 -0.44 4.24
CA VAL A 483 29.76 0.62 3.47
C VAL A 483 28.29 0.68 3.85
N GLU A 484 27.60 -0.45 3.88
CA GLU A 484 26.19 -0.55 4.29
C GLU A 484 25.96 0.03 5.69
N VAL A 485 26.76 -0.41 6.67
CA VAL A 485 26.71 0.08 8.05
C VAL A 485 26.98 1.58 8.15
N LYS A 486 27.94 2.10 7.38
CA LYS A 486 28.26 3.54 7.35
C LYS A 486 27.10 4.37 6.82
N ILE A 487 26.41 3.88 5.79
CA ILE A 487 25.22 4.55 5.23
C ILE A 487 24.11 4.60 6.27
N ILE A 488 23.83 3.47 6.93
CA ILE A 488 22.79 3.36 7.97
C ILE A 488 23.11 4.25 9.19
N ASP A 489 24.38 4.31 9.61
CA ASP A 489 24.84 5.24 10.64
C ASP A 489 24.59 6.70 10.24
N GLY A 490 24.82 7.06 8.97
CA GLY A 490 24.47 8.37 8.44
C GLY A 490 22.97 8.67 8.54
N TRP A 491 22.10 7.73 8.17
CA TRP A 491 20.64 7.89 8.27
C TRP A 491 20.17 8.05 9.71
N ILE A 492 20.67 7.23 10.65
CA ILE A 492 20.29 7.29 12.06
C ILE A 492 20.79 8.58 12.71
N ARG A 493 22.01 9.05 12.38
CA ARG A 493 22.51 10.34 12.87
C ARG A 493 21.66 11.51 12.37
N LYS A 494 21.33 11.53 11.07
CA LYS A 494 20.41 12.52 10.51
C LYS A 494 19.05 12.44 11.20
N TYR A 495 18.57 11.24 11.47
CA TYR A 495 17.30 11.03 12.17
C TYR A 495 17.24 11.75 13.51
N TYR A 496 18.24 11.54 14.36
CA TYR A 496 18.31 12.18 15.67
C TYR A 496 18.53 13.69 15.58
N ALA A 497 19.30 14.17 14.60
CA ALA A 497 19.50 15.60 14.39
C ALA A 497 18.15 16.30 14.08
N ASP A 498 17.38 15.76 13.14
CA ASP A 498 16.08 16.33 12.79
C ASP A 498 15.08 16.21 13.96
N LEU A 499 15.10 15.11 14.70
CA LEU A 499 14.23 14.91 15.86
C LEU A 499 14.51 15.95 16.96
N LEU A 500 15.78 16.33 17.17
CA LEU A 500 16.15 17.41 18.09
C LEU A 500 15.63 18.76 17.62
N VAL A 501 15.76 19.07 16.33
CA VAL A 501 15.21 20.32 15.75
C VAL A 501 13.69 20.37 15.89
N LEU A 502 13.00 19.25 15.69
CA LEU A 502 11.55 19.17 15.85
C LEU A 502 11.12 19.38 17.30
N LYS A 503 11.82 18.80 18.28
CA LYS A 503 11.46 18.91 19.70
C LYS A 503 11.82 20.23 20.36
N TYR A 504 12.92 20.87 19.94
CA TYR A 504 13.49 22.02 20.64
C TYR A 504 13.64 23.28 19.77
N GLY A 505 13.25 23.22 18.50
CA GLY A 505 13.48 24.29 17.52
C GLY A 505 14.92 24.29 16.98
N PRO A 506 15.22 25.14 15.97
CA PRO A 506 16.59 25.33 15.51
C PRO A 506 17.44 25.91 16.64
N LEU A 507 18.58 25.27 16.94
CA LEU A 507 19.56 25.82 17.88
C LEU A 507 20.21 27.06 17.25
N GLU A 508 19.72 28.25 17.60
CA GLU A 508 20.47 29.48 17.37
C GLU A 508 21.73 29.43 18.24
N PHE A 509 22.88 29.15 17.62
CA PHE A 509 24.18 29.38 18.23
C PHE A 509 24.45 30.88 18.32
N SER A 510 23.70 31.58 19.16
CA SER A 510 24.18 32.81 19.79
C SER A 510 24.94 32.41 21.06
N THR A 511 26.16 32.91 21.16
CA THR A 511 27.14 32.59 22.20
C THR A 511 26.56 32.65 23.62
N MET A 512 26.36 31.51 24.29
CA MET A 512 26.17 31.47 25.73
C MET A 512 27.04 30.41 26.41
N SER A 513 27.89 30.95 27.29
CA SER A 513 28.81 30.27 28.20
C SER A 513 28.09 29.29 29.12
N SER A 514 28.75 28.16 29.39
CA SER A 514 28.35 27.13 30.34
C SER A 514 27.91 27.70 31.70
N ARG A 515 26.66 27.46 32.08
CA ARG A 515 26.26 26.95 33.41
C ARG A 515 24.73 26.87 33.54
N THR A 516 24.31 25.78 34.19
CA THR A 516 23.01 25.54 34.86
C THR A 516 21.97 24.77 34.06
N LEU A 517 22.15 23.45 33.99
CA LEU A 517 21.06 22.49 33.81
C LEU A 517 20.80 21.84 35.19
N LEU A 518 19.66 22.14 35.83
CA LEU A 518 19.23 21.40 37.02
C LEU A 518 17.69 21.33 37.11
N PHE A 519 17.20 20.10 36.90
CA PHE A 519 16.05 19.43 37.54
C PHE A 519 14.70 20.16 37.70
N ARG A 520 13.63 19.54 37.16
CA ARG A 520 12.42 19.17 37.93
C ARG A 520 11.73 17.92 37.35
N PHE A 521 11.69 16.85 38.14
CA PHE A 521 10.72 15.76 38.05
C PHE A 521 9.96 15.68 39.38
N THR A 522 8.75 15.12 39.32
CA THR A 522 7.85 14.60 40.38
C THR A 522 6.60 15.43 40.68
N HIS A 523 5.42 14.92 40.31
CA HIS A 523 4.44 14.29 41.22
C HIS A 523 3.16 13.95 40.44
N PHE A 524 2.76 12.67 40.44
CA PHE A 524 1.38 12.26 40.17
C PHE A 524 0.96 11.27 41.25
N SER A 525 -0.13 11.59 41.95
CA SER A 525 -0.77 10.74 42.95
C SER A 525 -2.13 10.27 42.44
N LEU A 526 -2.37 8.99 42.73
CA LEU A 526 -3.54 8.17 42.46
C LEU A 526 -4.77 8.64 43.25
N VAL A 527 -5.94 8.72 42.60
CA VAL A 527 -7.25 8.65 43.28
C VAL A 527 -8.20 7.79 42.46
N ILE A 528 -8.69 6.73 43.09
CA ILE A 528 -9.75 5.83 42.61
C ILE A 528 -11.08 6.38 43.12
N LEU A 529 -12.10 6.46 42.26
CA LEU A 529 -13.49 6.51 42.71
C LEU A 529 -14.40 5.65 41.82
N LEU A 530 -15.16 4.79 42.49
CA LEU A 530 -16.25 3.96 41.98
C LEU A 530 -17.50 4.83 41.76
N THR A 531 -18.18 4.68 40.62
CA THR A 531 -19.61 4.99 40.51
C THR A 531 -20.35 3.97 39.65
N SER A 532 -21.54 3.64 40.14
CA SER A 532 -22.54 2.69 39.67
C SER A 532 -23.11 3.00 38.28
N VAL A 533 -23.40 1.91 37.55
CA VAL A 533 -24.08 1.89 36.25
C VAL A 533 -25.58 2.06 36.44
N SER A 534 -26.18 3.00 35.71
CA SER A 534 -27.61 3.01 35.41
C SER A 534 -27.78 2.95 33.89
N ALA A 535 -28.61 2.00 33.45
CA ALA A 535 -28.83 1.64 32.06
C ALA A 535 -29.49 2.75 31.25
N ALA A 536 -29.02 2.94 30.01
CA ALA A 536 -29.68 3.75 28.99
C ALA A 536 -30.22 2.84 27.88
N SER A 537 -31.45 3.16 27.46
CA SER A 537 -32.20 2.58 26.35
C SER A 537 -31.52 2.77 24.98
N PRO A 538 -31.90 2.00 23.95
CA PRO A 538 -31.17 1.95 22.69
C PRO A 538 -31.44 3.22 21.87
N HIS A 539 -30.39 3.93 21.47
CA HIS A 539 -30.46 5.07 20.57
C HIS A 539 -29.63 4.84 19.30
N LYS A 540 -30.14 5.43 18.21
CA LYS A 540 -29.54 5.55 16.87
C LYS A 540 -28.08 6.00 16.98
N ILE A 541 -27.19 5.53 16.10
CA ILE A 541 -25.80 6.00 15.98
C ILE A 541 -25.84 7.54 15.89
N PRO A 542 -25.50 8.29 16.95
CA PRO A 542 -25.65 9.72 16.94
C PRO A 542 -24.27 10.35 16.71
N ARG A 543 -24.11 11.06 15.59
CA ARG A 543 -23.39 12.35 15.44
C ARG A 543 -22.50 12.52 14.23
N LEU A 544 -21.99 11.46 13.60
CA LEU A 544 -21.29 11.64 12.32
C LEU A 544 -22.27 11.92 11.16
N SER A 545 -23.52 11.44 11.25
CA SER A 545 -24.59 11.83 10.31
C SER A 545 -25.04 13.28 10.47
N VAL A 546 -24.82 13.91 11.64
CA VAL A 546 -25.26 15.29 11.92
C VAL A 546 -24.33 16.30 11.23
N PHE A 547 -23.06 15.96 11.03
CA PHE A 547 -22.11 16.82 10.30
C PHE A 547 -22.18 16.67 8.78
N HIS A 548 -23.07 15.82 8.28
CA HIS A 548 -23.17 15.50 6.86
C HIS A 548 -24.61 15.59 6.33
N GLU A 549 -25.50 16.37 6.97
CA GLU A 549 -26.70 16.84 6.26
C GLU A 549 -26.23 17.68 5.08
N THR A 550 -26.10 16.99 3.95
CA THR A 550 -26.02 17.56 2.62
C THR A 550 -27.27 18.42 2.51
N ILE A 551 -27.14 19.74 2.69
CA ILE A 551 -28.02 20.63 1.95
C ILE A 551 -27.75 20.23 0.52
N THR A 552 -28.61 19.35 -0.01
CA THR A 552 -28.75 19.11 -1.43
C THR A 552 -28.64 20.48 -2.04
N ARG A 553 -27.55 20.71 -2.77
CA ARG A 553 -27.31 21.94 -3.49
C ARG A 553 -28.63 22.17 -4.20
N GLY A 554 -29.39 23.15 -3.72
CA GLY A 554 -30.59 23.59 -4.38
C GLY A 554 -30.05 24.17 -5.66
N THR A 555 -29.87 23.30 -6.66
CA THR A 555 -29.68 23.70 -8.04
C THR A 555 -30.98 24.39 -8.36
N SER A 556 -31.03 25.69 -8.06
CA SER A 556 -31.81 26.60 -8.88
C SER A 556 -31.50 26.15 -10.30
N LYS A 557 -32.55 25.66 -10.97
CA LYS A 557 -32.57 25.21 -12.36
C LYS A 557 -32.20 26.37 -13.29
N THR A 558 -30.98 26.82 -13.17
CA THR A 558 -30.22 27.51 -14.20
C THR A 558 -29.13 26.52 -14.52
N ILE A 559 -29.53 25.51 -15.29
CA ILE A 559 -28.62 24.69 -16.09
C ILE A 559 -27.86 25.71 -16.94
N SER A 560 -26.70 26.14 -16.45
CA SER A 560 -25.73 26.78 -17.31
C SER A 560 -25.36 25.69 -18.32
N THR A 561 -25.48 26.01 -19.60
CA THR A 561 -25.20 25.12 -20.71
C THR A 561 -23.70 24.84 -20.77
N PHE A 562 -23.18 24.05 -19.83
CA PHE A 562 -21.94 23.34 -20.07
C PHE A 562 -22.24 22.34 -21.18
N ALA A 563 -21.53 22.45 -22.30
CA ALA A 563 -21.75 21.58 -23.44
C ALA A 563 -21.35 20.16 -23.02
N SER A 564 -22.33 19.32 -22.69
CA SER A 564 -22.14 17.89 -22.40
C SER A 564 -21.57 17.12 -23.61
N GLU A 565 -21.32 17.79 -24.74
CA GLU A 565 -20.74 17.23 -25.96
C GLU A 565 -19.25 16.89 -25.82
N ASP A 566 -18.52 17.51 -24.88
CA ASP A 566 -17.07 17.29 -24.70
C ASP A 566 -16.72 16.26 -23.60
N LEU A 567 -17.71 15.78 -22.84
CA LEU A 567 -17.54 14.80 -21.76
C LEU A 567 -17.94 13.42 -22.27
N GLU A 568 -17.02 12.46 -22.19
CA GLU A 568 -17.25 11.07 -22.56
C GLU A 568 -17.23 10.17 -21.33
N THR A 569 -18.36 9.50 -21.07
CA THR A 569 -18.50 8.53 -19.98
C THR A 569 -18.09 7.13 -20.44
N PHE A 570 -17.26 6.49 -19.62
CA PHE A 570 -16.77 5.13 -19.84
C PHE A 570 -16.91 4.28 -18.59
N PHE A 571 -16.77 2.98 -18.77
CA PHE A 571 -16.76 2.01 -17.67
C PHE A 571 -15.54 1.09 -17.81
N TYR A 572 -14.80 0.93 -16.71
CA TYR A 572 -13.69 0.00 -16.60
C TYR A 572 -14.15 -1.26 -15.84
N PRO A 573 -13.86 -2.49 -16.34
CA PRO A 573 -14.12 -3.72 -15.59
C PRO A 573 -13.13 -3.86 -14.44
N GLN A 574 -13.41 -3.18 -13.34
CA GLN A 574 -12.55 -3.05 -12.18
C GLN A 574 -12.53 -4.33 -11.34
N THR A 575 -11.36 -4.70 -10.83
CA THR A 575 -11.20 -5.81 -9.89
C THR A 575 -11.95 -5.51 -8.59
N LEU A 576 -12.77 -6.45 -8.13
CA LEU A 576 -13.57 -6.28 -6.91
C LEU A 576 -12.68 -6.17 -5.66
N ASP A 577 -11.72 -7.09 -5.52
CA ASP A 577 -10.81 -7.15 -4.38
C ASP A 577 -9.35 -7.26 -4.85
N HIS A 578 -8.62 -6.17 -4.66
CA HIS A 578 -7.23 -6.00 -5.07
C HIS A 578 -6.24 -6.77 -4.21
N PHE A 579 -6.57 -7.02 -2.94
CA PHE A 579 -5.63 -7.49 -1.92
C PHE A 579 -5.89 -8.93 -1.46
N ASN A 580 -6.74 -9.64 -2.19
CA ASN A 580 -7.11 -11.02 -1.96
C ASN A 580 -7.16 -11.81 -3.27
N TYR A 581 -6.92 -13.11 -3.18
CA TYR A 581 -6.81 -14.05 -4.29
C TYR A 581 -7.79 -15.23 -4.16
N GLN A 582 -8.83 -15.10 -3.34
CA GLN A 582 -9.98 -16.02 -3.38
C GLN A 582 -10.64 -15.96 -4.76
N PRO A 583 -11.32 -17.03 -5.23
CA PRO A 583 -12.03 -17.01 -6.51
C PRO A 583 -12.99 -15.82 -6.68
N GLY A 584 -13.70 -15.45 -5.61
CA GLY A 584 -14.61 -14.29 -5.59
C GLY A 584 -13.89 -12.94 -5.74
N SER A 585 -12.62 -12.84 -5.35
CA SER A 585 -11.82 -11.61 -5.47
C SER A 585 -11.53 -11.21 -6.92
N TYR A 586 -11.64 -12.15 -7.87
CA TYR A 586 -11.48 -11.90 -9.30
C TYR A 586 -12.76 -11.46 -9.99
N ALA A 587 -13.88 -11.39 -9.27
CA ALA A 587 -15.07 -10.74 -9.80
C ALA A 587 -14.72 -9.30 -10.21
N THR A 588 -15.40 -8.81 -11.25
CA THR A 588 -15.23 -7.43 -11.69
C THR A 588 -16.54 -6.69 -11.63
N PHE A 589 -16.47 -5.38 -11.43
CA PHE A 589 -17.61 -4.48 -11.53
C PHE A 589 -17.29 -3.35 -12.51
N LYS A 590 -18.32 -2.64 -12.96
CA LYS A 590 -18.13 -1.50 -13.87
C LYS A 590 -17.86 -0.25 -13.04
N GLN A 591 -16.61 0.20 -13.00
CA GLN A 591 -16.28 1.49 -12.42
C GLN A 591 -16.42 2.58 -13.49
N ARG A 592 -17.26 3.57 -13.22
CA ARG A 592 -17.48 4.72 -14.09
C ARG A 592 -16.29 5.67 -14.03
N TYR A 593 -15.90 6.19 -15.19
CA TYR A 593 -15.00 7.34 -15.29
C TYR A 593 -15.41 8.22 -16.46
N VAL A 594 -15.16 9.51 -16.34
CA VAL A 594 -15.49 10.52 -17.36
C VAL A 594 -14.22 11.17 -17.86
N ILE A 595 -14.10 11.36 -19.17
CA ILE A 595 -12.95 12.01 -19.79
C ILE A 595 -13.39 13.24 -20.58
N ASN A 596 -12.58 14.30 -20.53
CA ASN A 596 -12.67 15.42 -21.45
C ASN A 596 -11.37 15.58 -22.26
N TYR A 597 -11.45 15.35 -23.56
CA TYR A 597 -10.30 15.43 -24.48
C TYR A 597 -10.06 16.83 -25.06
N LYS A 598 -10.99 17.77 -24.88
CA LYS A 598 -11.06 19.06 -25.61
C LYS A 598 -9.74 19.84 -25.67
N HIS A 599 -8.96 19.81 -24.59
CA HIS A 599 -7.72 20.57 -24.45
C HIS A 599 -6.47 19.69 -24.40
N TRP A 600 -6.58 18.37 -24.56
CA TRP A 600 -5.43 17.49 -24.39
C TRP A 600 -4.42 17.63 -25.52
N GLY A 601 -3.16 17.90 -25.17
CA GLY A 601 -2.04 18.02 -26.13
C GLY A 601 -1.59 16.68 -26.73
N GLY A 602 -2.12 15.55 -26.24
CA GLY A 602 -1.83 14.21 -26.74
C GLY A 602 -0.57 13.57 -26.14
N ALA A 603 -0.48 12.25 -26.32
CA ALA A 603 0.61 11.43 -25.79
C ALA A 603 1.99 11.78 -26.37
N ASN A 604 2.06 12.23 -27.63
CA ASN A 604 3.32 12.59 -28.28
C ASN A 604 4.01 13.81 -27.64
N GLU A 605 3.24 14.74 -27.10
CA GLU A 605 3.77 15.88 -26.32
C GLU A 605 4.03 15.49 -24.85
N SER A 606 3.76 14.24 -24.46
CA SER A 606 3.73 13.81 -23.05
C SER A 606 2.85 14.75 -22.21
N ALA A 607 1.73 15.21 -22.80
CA ALA A 607 0.85 16.19 -22.17
C ALA A 607 0.26 15.62 -20.87
N PRO A 608 0.14 16.43 -19.80
CA PRO A 608 -0.27 15.96 -18.48
C PRO A 608 -1.70 15.42 -18.49
N ILE A 609 -2.00 14.55 -17.54
CA ILE A 609 -3.37 14.08 -17.26
C ILE A 609 -3.73 14.54 -15.85
N PHE A 610 -4.78 15.34 -15.76
CA PHE A 610 -5.35 15.80 -14.49
C PHE A 610 -6.50 14.86 -14.12
N VAL A 611 -6.38 14.26 -12.94
CA VAL A 611 -7.30 13.23 -12.46
C VAL A 611 -8.00 13.74 -11.20
N TYR A 612 -9.32 13.86 -11.24
CA TYR A 612 -10.12 14.03 -10.04
C TYR A 612 -10.47 12.67 -9.45
N LEU A 613 -10.13 12.46 -8.17
CA LEU A 613 -10.52 11.27 -7.44
C LEU A 613 -11.87 11.53 -6.79
N GLY A 614 -12.90 10.80 -7.24
CA GLY A 614 -14.25 10.86 -6.68
C GLY A 614 -14.25 10.65 -5.17
N ASP A 615 -15.11 11.42 -4.52
CA ASP A 615 -15.27 11.52 -3.08
C ASP A 615 -16.47 10.66 -2.61
N GLU A 616 -17.15 11.05 -1.55
CA GLU A 616 -18.28 10.36 -0.93
C GLU A 616 -19.62 10.55 -1.68
N ALA A 617 -19.61 10.72 -3.00
CA ALA A 617 -20.81 10.99 -3.80
C ALA A 617 -20.72 10.49 -5.26
N PRO A 618 -21.85 10.38 -5.97
CA PRO A 618 -21.85 10.19 -7.43
C PRO A 618 -21.06 11.29 -8.13
N ILE A 619 -20.23 10.92 -9.12
CA ILE A 619 -19.25 11.85 -9.72
C ILE A 619 -19.88 13.02 -10.51
N ASP A 620 -21.18 12.95 -10.84
CA ASP A 620 -21.87 13.95 -11.66
C ASP A 620 -21.80 15.36 -11.05
N GLY A 621 -21.80 15.47 -9.71
CA GLY A 621 -21.67 16.75 -9.00
C GLY A 621 -20.29 17.40 -9.14
N GLN A 622 -19.27 16.62 -9.51
CA GLN A 622 -17.87 17.02 -9.60
C GLN A 622 -17.41 17.22 -11.06
N LEU A 623 -18.25 16.94 -12.06
CA LEU A 623 -17.91 17.17 -13.47
C LEU A 623 -17.80 18.66 -13.83
N GLU A 624 -18.34 19.54 -12.97
CA GLU A 624 -18.26 21.00 -13.10
C GLU A 624 -17.17 21.60 -12.18
N LEU A 625 -16.12 20.84 -11.81
CA LEU A 625 -15.04 21.39 -10.98
C LEU A 625 -14.12 22.32 -11.77
N GLY A 626 -14.06 23.58 -11.31
CA GLY A 626 -13.29 24.65 -11.93
C GLY A 626 -11.82 24.34 -12.10
N PHE A 627 -11.19 23.72 -11.10
CA PHE A 627 -9.76 23.46 -11.15
C PHE A 627 -9.33 22.66 -12.39
N LEU A 628 -10.04 21.59 -12.76
CA LEU A 628 -9.68 20.80 -13.95
C LEU A 628 -10.05 21.55 -15.23
N ILE A 629 -11.25 22.09 -15.27
CA ILE A 629 -11.82 22.76 -16.46
C ILE A 629 -10.99 23.97 -16.88
N GLU A 630 -10.72 24.87 -15.93
CA GLU A 630 -10.11 26.18 -16.20
C GLU A 630 -8.61 26.06 -16.51
N ASN A 631 -7.95 25.03 -15.97
CA ASN A 631 -6.52 24.83 -16.14
C ASN A 631 -6.16 23.88 -17.29
N ALA A 632 -7.09 23.04 -17.77
CA ALA A 632 -6.84 22.15 -18.89
C ALA A 632 -6.33 22.86 -20.16
N PRO A 633 -6.87 24.02 -20.61
CA PRO A 633 -6.33 24.76 -21.76
C PRO A 633 -4.88 25.21 -21.56
N HIS A 634 -4.55 25.64 -20.35
CA HIS A 634 -3.23 26.18 -20.01
C HIS A 634 -2.16 25.08 -20.00
N PHE A 635 -2.46 23.94 -19.37
CA PHE A 635 -1.54 22.80 -19.31
C PHE A 635 -1.62 21.87 -20.53
N LYS A 636 -2.57 22.10 -21.43
CA LYS A 636 -3.01 21.13 -22.44
C LYS A 636 -3.34 19.76 -21.84
N ALA A 637 -3.96 19.76 -20.67
CA ALA A 637 -4.16 18.55 -19.88
C ALA A 637 -5.37 17.74 -20.36
N LEU A 638 -5.25 16.41 -20.29
CA LEU A 638 -6.42 15.53 -20.33
C LEU A 638 -7.13 15.61 -18.98
N GLN A 639 -8.45 15.75 -18.96
CA GLN A 639 -9.21 15.69 -17.72
C GLN A 639 -9.82 14.30 -17.57
N VAL A 640 -9.66 13.70 -16.40
CA VAL A 640 -10.22 12.38 -16.05
C VAL A 640 -10.88 12.49 -14.69
N TYR A 641 -12.12 12.06 -14.58
CA TYR A 641 -12.87 12.00 -13.33
C TYR A 641 -13.15 10.53 -13.03
N ILE A 642 -12.63 10.01 -11.92
CA ILE A 642 -12.80 8.60 -11.54
C ILE A 642 -13.86 8.55 -10.45
N GLU A 643 -14.97 7.86 -10.72
CA GLU A 643 -16.00 7.67 -9.70
C GLU A 643 -15.52 6.67 -8.64
N HIS A 644 -15.77 7.00 -7.37
CA HIS A 644 -15.42 6.15 -6.26
C HIS A 644 -16.27 4.88 -6.27
N ARG A 645 -15.67 3.72 -5.95
CA ARG A 645 -16.43 2.47 -5.78
C ARG A 645 -17.57 2.67 -4.78
N PHE A 646 -18.70 2.01 -5.00
CA PHE A 646 -19.94 2.12 -4.20
C PHE A 646 -20.73 3.43 -4.35
N TYR A 647 -20.27 4.42 -5.10
CA TYR A 647 -21.04 5.63 -5.39
C TYR A 647 -21.51 5.69 -6.84
N GLY A 648 -22.67 6.31 -7.07
CA GLY A 648 -23.21 6.58 -8.40
C GLY A 648 -23.45 5.30 -9.20
N GLU A 649 -22.81 5.20 -10.37
CA GLU A 649 -22.94 4.02 -11.24
C GLU A 649 -21.86 2.97 -10.97
N SER A 650 -20.99 3.21 -9.99
CA SER A 650 -19.82 2.38 -9.65
C SER A 650 -20.07 1.44 -8.47
N ILE A 651 -21.29 0.91 -8.36
CA ILE A 651 -21.71 0.03 -7.25
C ILE A 651 -21.55 -1.44 -7.66
N PRO A 652 -20.70 -2.23 -6.99
CA PRO A 652 -20.46 -3.62 -7.42
C PRO A 652 -21.66 -4.57 -7.23
N PHE A 653 -22.61 -4.24 -6.34
CA PHE A 653 -23.63 -5.18 -5.86
C PHE A 653 -25.04 -4.58 -5.81
N GLY A 654 -25.62 -4.25 -6.98
CA GLY A 654 -26.98 -3.69 -7.03
C GLY A 654 -26.99 -2.23 -6.63
N THR A 655 -27.85 -1.85 -5.68
CA THR A 655 -27.92 -0.48 -5.15
C THR A 655 -26.99 -0.27 -3.95
N MET A 656 -26.69 0.99 -3.60
CA MET A 656 -25.93 1.32 -2.37
C MET A 656 -26.59 0.70 -1.12
N GLU A 657 -27.91 0.74 -1.05
CA GLU A 657 -28.68 0.16 0.07
C GLU A 657 -28.54 -1.37 0.13
N ASP A 658 -28.67 -2.06 -1.01
CA ASP A 658 -28.46 -3.51 -1.07
C ASP A 658 -27.04 -3.88 -0.62
N ALA A 659 -26.05 -3.13 -1.11
CA ALA A 659 -24.64 -3.36 -0.83
C ALA A 659 -24.29 -3.06 0.65
N MET A 660 -24.89 -2.05 1.27
CA MET A 660 -24.62 -1.74 2.69
C MET A 660 -25.36 -2.67 3.66
N ASN A 661 -26.53 -3.19 3.28
CA ASN A 661 -27.29 -4.10 4.12
C ASN A 661 -26.70 -5.53 4.15
N ASP A 662 -25.92 -5.92 3.14
CA ASP A 662 -25.29 -7.24 3.08
C ASP A 662 -23.85 -7.22 3.66
N GLU A 663 -23.61 -8.04 4.68
CA GLU A 663 -22.31 -8.14 5.37
C GLU A 663 -21.19 -8.70 4.50
N THR A 664 -21.54 -9.40 3.43
CA THR A 664 -20.60 -10.02 2.51
C THR A 664 -20.12 -9.08 1.41
N THR A 665 -20.78 -7.93 1.21
CA THR A 665 -20.53 -6.99 0.12
C THR A 665 -19.95 -5.65 0.60
N ARG A 666 -20.46 -5.08 1.70
CA ARG A 666 -19.96 -3.78 2.22
C ARG A 666 -18.47 -3.78 2.58
N GLY A 667 -17.89 -4.94 2.87
CA GLY A 667 -16.47 -5.09 3.20
C GLY A 667 -15.49 -4.57 2.14
N TYR A 668 -15.90 -4.53 0.87
CA TYR A 668 -15.08 -4.01 -0.24
C TYR A 668 -15.11 -2.48 -0.37
N PHE A 669 -15.95 -1.80 0.42
CA PHE A 669 -16.05 -0.36 0.43
C PHE A 669 -15.07 0.22 1.46
N ASN A 670 -13.85 0.50 1.00
CA ASN A 670 -12.81 1.16 1.78
C ASN A 670 -11.80 1.88 0.87
N SER A 671 -11.02 2.76 1.49
CA SER A 671 -10.06 3.68 0.89
C SER A 671 -8.90 2.93 0.21
N ALA A 672 -8.38 1.86 0.81
CA ALA A 672 -7.26 1.12 0.23
C ALA A 672 -7.64 0.50 -1.12
N GLN A 673 -8.86 -0.05 -1.21
CA GLN A 673 -9.40 -0.59 -2.44
C GLN A 673 -9.71 0.51 -3.47
N ALA A 674 -10.26 1.66 -3.06
CA ALA A 674 -10.53 2.80 -3.95
C ALA A 674 -9.25 3.43 -4.52
N LEU A 675 -8.17 3.48 -3.74
CA LEU A 675 -6.86 3.91 -4.24
C LEU A 675 -6.27 2.90 -5.22
N ALA A 676 -6.43 1.60 -4.98
CA ALA A 676 -6.00 0.56 -5.92
C ALA A 676 -6.81 0.61 -7.23
N ASP A 677 -8.12 0.89 -7.16
CA ASP A 677 -8.95 1.12 -8.34
C ASP A 677 -8.38 2.22 -9.23
N SER A 678 -8.08 3.35 -8.60
CA SER A 678 -7.55 4.53 -9.28
C SER A 678 -6.19 4.23 -9.92
N ALA A 679 -5.31 3.49 -9.22
CA ALA A 679 -4.01 3.11 -9.75
C ALA A 679 -4.13 2.20 -10.98
N GLU A 680 -4.94 1.16 -10.91
CA GLU A 680 -5.18 0.23 -12.02
C GLU A 680 -5.79 0.97 -13.23
N LEU A 681 -6.79 1.80 -12.99
CA LEU A 681 -7.48 2.57 -14.04
C LEU A 681 -6.54 3.58 -14.72
N ILE A 682 -5.74 4.33 -13.95
CA ILE A 682 -4.79 5.31 -14.51
C ILE A 682 -3.72 4.59 -15.35
N ILE A 683 -3.17 3.47 -14.88
CA ILE A 683 -2.19 2.68 -15.64
C ILE A 683 -2.81 2.14 -16.93
N TYR A 684 -4.05 1.63 -16.86
CA TYR A 684 -4.81 1.21 -18.03
C TYR A 684 -5.00 2.37 -19.03
N LEU A 685 -5.37 3.56 -18.56
CA LEU A 685 -5.55 4.72 -19.41
C LEU A 685 -4.24 5.16 -20.07
N LYS A 686 -3.13 5.20 -19.33
CA LYS A 686 -1.80 5.50 -19.91
C LYS A 686 -1.46 4.52 -21.02
N LYS A 687 -1.70 3.22 -20.82
CA LYS A 687 -1.49 2.19 -21.84
C LYS A 687 -2.43 2.37 -23.05
N LYS A 688 -3.73 2.52 -22.81
CA LYS A 688 -4.76 2.68 -23.85
C LYS A 688 -4.50 3.90 -24.74
N LEU A 689 -4.02 4.99 -24.14
CA LEU A 689 -3.74 6.25 -24.83
C LEU A 689 -2.30 6.36 -25.36
N SER A 690 -1.47 5.33 -25.17
CA SER A 690 -0.01 5.38 -25.44
C SER A 690 0.72 6.52 -24.72
N ALA A 691 0.18 6.95 -23.58
CA ALA A 691 0.60 8.10 -22.79
C ALA A 691 1.51 7.69 -21.61
N TYR A 692 2.44 6.76 -21.83
CA TYR A 692 3.32 6.21 -20.79
C TYR A 692 4.15 7.30 -20.06
N ASN A 693 4.56 8.34 -20.78
CA ASN A 693 5.36 9.46 -20.27
C ASN A 693 4.52 10.67 -19.86
N SER A 694 3.18 10.60 -19.93
CA SER A 694 2.34 11.68 -19.44
C SER A 694 2.36 11.72 -17.91
N PRO A 695 2.75 12.86 -17.29
CA PRO A 695 2.69 13.01 -15.86
C PRO A 695 1.24 13.15 -15.40
N ILE A 696 0.92 12.55 -14.25
CA ILE A 696 -0.43 12.55 -13.67
C ILE A 696 -0.47 13.52 -12.49
N ILE A 697 -1.42 14.46 -12.48
CA ILE A 697 -1.72 15.27 -11.29
C ILE A 697 -3.07 14.80 -10.75
N VAL A 698 -3.10 14.35 -9.50
CA VAL A 698 -4.36 13.98 -8.84
C VAL A 698 -4.90 15.16 -8.01
N SER A 699 -6.21 15.28 -7.90
CA SER A 699 -6.85 16.30 -7.06
C SER A 699 -8.12 15.76 -6.42
N GLY A 700 -8.50 16.35 -5.29
CA GLY A 700 -9.77 16.08 -4.62
C GLY A 700 -10.05 17.09 -3.52
N GLY A 701 -11.33 17.23 -3.16
CA GLY A 701 -11.80 18.02 -2.00
C GLY A 701 -12.25 17.11 -0.86
N SER A 702 -12.16 17.57 0.40
CA SER A 702 -12.65 16.80 1.57
C SER A 702 -12.00 15.40 1.66
N TYR A 703 -12.79 14.33 1.75
CA TYR A 703 -12.33 12.95 1.64
C TYR A 703 -11.67 12.65 0.29
N GLY A 704 -12.15 13.21 -0.82
CA GLY A 704 -11.44 13.18 -2.10
C GLY A 704 -10.04 13.79 -2.01
N GLY A 705 -9.87 14.84 -1.20
CA GLY A 705 -8.56 15.45 -0.89
C GLY A 705 -7.67 14.54 -0.04
N MET A 706 -8.26 13.81 0.92
CA MET A 706 -7.57 12.75 1.67
C MET A 706 -7.09 11.67 0.70
N LEU A 707 -7.97 11.19 -0.19
CA LEU A 707 -7.61 10.23 -1.24
C LEU A 707 -6.50 10.75 -2.15
N ALA A 708 -6.55 12.01 -2.61
CA ALA A 708 -5.49 12.58 -3.45
C ALA A 708 -4.13 12.59 -2.74
N SER A 709 -4.10 13.01 -1.47
CA SER A 709 -2.88 12.99 -0.66
C SER A 709 -2.36 11.57 -0.42
N TRP A 710 -3.22 10.64 -0.02
CA TRP A 710 -2.87 9.24 0.22
C TRP A 710 -2.50 8.49 -1.06
N PHE A 711 -3.12 8.83 -2.19
CA PHE A 711 -2.76 8.30 -3.50
C PHE A 711 -1.33 8.71 -3.85
N ARG A 712 -0.95 9.98 -3.63
CA ARG A 712 0.43 10.43 -3.84
C ARG A 712 1.41 9.74 -2.90
N LEU A 713 1.03 9.47 -1.64
CA LEU A 713 1.88 8.74 -0.69
C LEU A 713 2.06 7.26 -1.06
N LYS A 714 1.00 6.59 -1.53
CA LYS A 714 0.98 5.14 -1.77
C LYS A 714 1.32 4.75 -3.21
N TYR A 715 1.02 5.60 -4.18
CA TYR A 715 1.23 5.37 -5.62
C TYR A 715 2.02 6.53 -6.27
N PRO A 716 3.18 6.92 -5.71
CA PRO A 716 3.99 8.01 -6.23
C PRO A 716 4.63 7.70 -7.60
N HIS A 717 4.67 6.44 -7.99
CA HIS A 717 5.05 5.98 -9.33
C HIS A 717 3.95 6.20 -10.36
N VAL A 718 2.70 6.40 -9.92
CA VAL A 718 1.54 6.68 -10.78
C VAL A 718 1.27 8.18 -10.85
N ALA A 719 1.13 8.86 -9.71
CA ALA A 719 0.85 10.30 -9.65
C ALA A 719 2.11 11.12 -9.42
N LEU A 720 2.39 12.13 -10.25
CA LEU A 720 3.49 13.08 -10.08
C LEU A 720 3.31 14.00 -8.87
N GLY A 721 2.08 14.44 -8.60
CA GLY A 721 1.74 15.33 -7.50
C GLY A 721 0.24 15.36 -7.21
N ALA A 722 -0.13 15.96 -6.08
CA ALA A 722 -1.51 16.03 -5.60
C ALA A 722 -1.91 17.45 -5.18
N LEU A 723 -3.13 17.86 -5.52
CA LEU A 723 -3.84 18.96 -4.88
C LEU A 723 -4.89 18.39 -3.91
N ALA A 724 -4.59 18.45 -2.61
CA ALA A 724 -5.47 17.99 -1.55
C ALA A 724 -6.18 19.19 -0.91
N SER A 725 -7.36 19.51 -1.42
CA SER A 725 -8.17 20.64 -0.95
C SER A 725 -9.04 20.25 0.24
N SER A 726 -8.97 21.04 1.31
CA SER A 726 -9.67 20.83 2.59
C SER A 726 -9.59 19.39 3.10
N ALA A 727 -8.40 18.78 3.05
CA ALA A 727 -8.19 17.37 3.37
C ALA A 727 -7.84 17.14 4.87
N PRO A 728 -8.76 16.60 5.70
CA PRO A 728 -8.55 16.44 7.15
C PRO A 728 -7.72 15.20 7.53
N ILE A 729 -6.51 15.06 6.98
CA ILE A 729 -5.67 13.85 7.18
C ILE A 729 -5.13 13.67 8.62
N LEU A 730 -5.29 14.65 9.50
CA LEU A 730 -4.84 14.62 10.90
C LEU A 730 -5.97 14.36 11.90
N TYR A 731 -7.19 14.13 11.42
CA TYR A 731 -8.37 13.93 12.27
C TYR A 731 -8.54 12.50 12.80
N PHE A 732 -7.45 11.75 12.94
CA PHE A 732 -7.46 10.35 13.39
C PHE A 732 -6.79 10.20 14.75
N ASP A 733 -7.15 9.14 15.47
CA ASP A 733 -6.65 8.79 16.80
C ASP A 733 -6.76 9.95 17.81
N ASP A 734 -5.63 10.42 18.36
CA ASP A 734 -5.53 11.56 19.28
C ASP A 734 -4.66 12.69 18.70
N ILE A 735 -4.45 12.71 17.37
CA ILE A 735 -3.57 13.68 16.70
C ILE A 735 -4.17 15.09 16.76
N THR A 736 -5.44 15.22 16.40
CA THR A 736 -6.20 16.48 16.48
C THR A 736 -7.14 16.42 17.69
N PRO A 737 -7.21 17.47 18.54
CA PRO A 737 -8.16 17.51 19.65
C PRO A 737 -9.60 17.28 19.17
N TYR A 738 -10.36 16.45 19.90
CA TYR A 738 -11.72 16.07 19.50
C TYR A 738 -12.67 17.26 19.33
N ASP A 739 -12.43 18.38 20.01
CA ASP A 739 -13.26 19.59 19.98
C ASP A 739 -12.77 20.66 18.99
N ALA A 740 -11.72 20.38 18.22
CA ALA A 740 -11.12 21.35 17.30
C ALA A 740 -12.10 21.81 16.22
N TYR A 741 -12.87 20.88 15.64
CA TYR A 741 -13.90 21.15 14.62
C TYR A 741 -14.91 22.18 15.14
N ILE A 742 -15.49 21.88 16.31
CA ILE A 742 -16.52 22.69 16.94
C ILE A 742 -15.98 24.03 17.42
N THR A 743 -14.69 24.09 17.75
CA THR A 743 -14.00 25.34 18.09
C THR A 743 -14.00 26.30 16.90
N VAL A 744 -13.75 25.81 15.68
CA VAL A 744 -13.82 26.63 14.46
C VAL A 744 -15.25 27.07 14.19
N VAL A 745 -16.24 26.16 14.19
CA VAL A 745 -17.66 26.51 14.01
C VAL A 745 -18.07 27.61 15.00
N THR A 746 -17.70 27.45 16.27
CA THR A 746 -18.03 28.43 17.31
C THR A 746 -17.34 29.78 17.07
N LYS A 747 -16.09 29.76 16.61
CA LYS A 747 -15.31 30.96 16.29
C LYS A 747 -15.98 31.74 15.17
N ASP A 748 -16.40 31.09 14.09
CA ASP A 748 -16.97 31.76 12.92
C ASP A 748 -18.28 32.50 13.28
N PHE A 749 -19.18 31.83 14.00
CA PHE A 749 -20.41 32.47 14.51
C PHE A 749 -20.13 33.63 15.45
N ARG A 750 -19.13 33.50 16.33
CA ARG A 750 -18.74 34.55 17.27
C ARG A 750 -18.12 35.76 16.58
N GLU A 751 -17.32 35.54 15.54
CA GLU A 751 -16.70 36.61 14.74
C GLU A 751 -17.75 37.43 13.98
N VAL A 752 -18.79 36.77 13.47
CA VAL A 752 -19.92 37.44 12.80
C VAL A 752 -20.79 38.21 13.79
N SER A 753 -21.23 37.58 14.89
CA SER A 753 -22.01 38.26 15.92
C SER A 753 -21.91 37.59 17.29
N LYS A 754 -21.41 38.34 18.27
CA LYS A 754 -21.38 37.90 19.67
C LYS A 754 -22.79 37.66 20.24
N ASN A 755 -23.78 38.46 19.83
CA ASN A 755 -25.16 38.30 20.30
C ASN A 755 -25.81 37.03 19.72
N CYS A 756 -25.54 36.74 18.45
CA CYS A 756 -25.92 35.48 17.80
C CYS A 756 -25.34 34.27 18.54
N TYR A 757 -24.02 34.27 18.77
CA TYR A 757 -23.31 33.25 19.55
C TYR A 757 -23.93 33.04 20.95
N GLU A 758 -24.16 34.12 21.71
CA GLU A 758 -24.75 34.03 23.05
C GLU A 758 -26.19 33.51 23.02
N THR A 759 -26.98 33.89 22.01
CA THR A 759 -28.35 33.43 21.83
C THR A 759 -28.41 31.93 21.51
N ILE A 760 -27.54 31.44 20.62
CA ILE A 760 -27.41 30.01 20.31
C ILE A 760 -27.03 29.24 21.58
N ARG A 761 -25.99 29.70 22.30
CA ARG A 761 -25.54 29.06 23.54
C ARG A 761 -26.63 28.98 24.61
N GLN A 762 -27.47 30.00 24.74
CA GLN A 762 -28.59 30.01 25.69
C GLN A 762 -29.74 29.09 25.25
N SER A 763 -29.92 28.87 23.95
CA SER A 763 -31.06 28.15 23.40
C SER A 763 -31.14 26.69 23.83
N TRP A 764 -30.01 26.02 24.05
CA TRP A 764 -29.99 24.59 24.38
C TRP A 764 -30.70 24.28 25.69
N SER A 765 -30.38 25.02 26.75
CA SER A 765 -31.07 24.87 28.03
C SER A 765 -32.54 25.27 27.96
N GLU A 766 -32.90 26.17 27.05
CA GLU A 766 -34.30 26.58 26.86
C GLU A 766 -35.10 25.52 26.10
N ILE A 767 -34.50 24.86 25.10
CA ILE A 767 -35.08 23.69 24.43
C ILE A 767 -35.35 22.58 25.46
N ASP A 768 -34.36 22.24 26.29
CA ASP A 768 -34.51 21.23 27.35
C ASP A 768 -35.61 21.58 28.34
N ARG A 769 -35.61 22.84 28.81
CA ARG A 769 -36.61 23.35 29.74
C ARG A 769 -38.01 23.27 29.15
N VAL A 770 -38.20 23.65 27.88
CA VAL A 770 -39.52 23.60 27.25
C VAL A 770 -39.95 22.16 26.98
N ALA A 771 -39.03 21.31 26.51
CA ALA A 771 -39.30 19.89 26.24
C ALA A 771 -39.73 19.12 27.49
N SER A 772 -39.22 19.48 28.67
CA SER A 772 -39.58 18.83 29.94
C SER A 772 -41.00 19.12 30.44
N HIS A 773 -41.72 20.09 29.85
CA HIS A 773 -43.09 20.41 30.23
C HIS A 773 -44.11 19.52 29.50
N PRO A 774 -45.31 19.28 30.07
CA PRO A 774 -46.40 18.64 29.36
C PRO A 774 -46.73 19.38 28.05
N ASN A 775 -46.78 18.65 26.92
CA ASN A 775 -46.93 19.19 25.57
C ASN A 775 -45.76 20.07 25.06
N GLY A 776 -44.60 20.04 25.74
CA GLY A 776 -43.39 20.78 25.38
C GLY A 776 -42.89 20.46 23.98
N LEU A 777 -42.72 19.17 23.67
CA LEU A 777 -42.33 18.72 22.33
C LEU A 777 -43.32 19.14 21.24
N SER A 778 -44.62 19.13 21.52
CA SER A 778 -45.64 19.62 20.58
C SER A 778 -45.59 21.14 20.40
N TYR A 779 -45.25 21.90 21.45
CA TYR A 779 -44.99 23.33 21.34
C TYR A 779 -43.77 23.60 20.46
N LEU A 780 -42.65 22.91 20.71
CA LEU A 780 -41.42 23.01 19.91
C LEU A 780 -41.70 22.65 18.45
N SER A 781 -42.44 21.57 18.21
CA SER A 781 -42.84 21.13 16.86
C SER A 781 -43.56 22.25 16.10
N ARG A 782 -44.49 22.96 16.75
CA ARG A 782 -45.19 24.11 16.14
C ARG A 782 -44.31 25.34 16.00
N LYS A 783 -43.50 25.67 17.02
CA LYS A 783 -42.63 26.86 17.05
C LYS A 783 -41.58 26.79 15.93
N PHE A 784 -40.97 25.63 15.74
CA PHE A 784 -39.95 25.39 14.72
C PHE A 784 -40.51 24.91 13.38
N LYS A 785 -41.84 24.80 13.25
CA LYS A 785 -42.54 24.25 12.08
C LYS A 785 -41.87 22.96 11.60
N THR A 786 -41.79 21.98 12.47
CA THR A 786 -41.24 20.67 12.14
C THR A 786 -42.18 19.94 11.18
N CYS A 787 -41.63 19.18 10.23
CA CYS A 787 -42.42 18.48 9.23
C CYS A 787 -43.13 17.25 9.82
N ALA A 788 -42.53 16.65 10.85
CA ALA A 788 -43.13 15.64 11.70
C ALA A 788 -43.05 16.07 13.19
N PRO A 789 -43.98 15.62 14.05
CA PRO A 789 -43.87 15.85 15.50
C PRO A 789 -42.54 15.33 16.06
N LEU A 790 -41.90 16.10 16.94
CA LEU A 790 -40.67 15.70 17.63
C LEU A 790 -40.95 14.53 18.58
N ASN A 791 -40.12 13.49 18.53
CA ASN A 791 -40.17 12.38 19.48
C ASN A 791 -39.28 12.65 20.70
N ASP A 792 -38.14 13.32 20.45
CA ASP A 792 -37.20 13.76 21.46
C ASP A 792 -36.82 15.24 21.22
N ALA A 793 -36.38 15.95 22.27
CA ALA A 793 -35.72 17.23 22.13
C ALA A 793 -34.41 17.10 21.35
N GLU A 794 -33.73 15.95 21.45
CA GLU A 794 -32.48 15.69 20.73
C GLU A 794 -32.67 15.76 19.21
N ASP A 795 -33.81 15.32 18.67
CA ASP A 795 -34.11 15.44 17.23
C ASP A 795 -33.98 16.89 16.73
N LEU A 796 -34.44 17.87 17.53
CA LEU A 796 -34.32 19.29 17.19
C LEU A 796 -32.90 19.79 17.38
N LYS A 797 -32.20 19.31 18.41
CA LYS A 797 -30.83 19.75 18.71
C LYS A 797 -29.85 19.27 17.65
N ASP A 798 -29.95 18.01 17.22
CA ASP A 798 -29.14 17.42 16.16
C ASP A 798 -29.30 18.23 14.88
N TYR A 799 -30.54 18.50 14.45
CA TYR A 799 -30.79 19.36 13.29
C TYR A 799 -30.12 20.73 13.40
N LEU A 800 -30.24 21.40 14.55
CA LEU A 800 -29.63 22.71 14.76
C LEU A 800 -28.10 22.64 14.71
N ILE A 801 -27.49 21.64 15.36
CA ILE A 801 -26.03 21.44 15.34
C ILE A 801 -25.55 21.22 13.90
N GLY A 802 -26.21 20.35 13.15
CA GLY A 802 -25.89 20.08 11.74
C GLY A 802 -26.03 21.32 10.87
N MET A 803 -27.12 22.08 11.03
CA MET A 803 -27.34 23.35 10.32
C MET A 803 -26.22 24.36 10.61
N TYR A 804 -25.84 24.55 11.88
CA TYR A 804 -24.77 25.50 12.24
C TYR A 804 -23.39 25.03 11.73
N ALA A 805 -23.09 23.74 11.83
CA ALA A 805 -21.84 23.18 11.33
C ALA A 805 -21.73 23.31 9.81
N SER A 806 -22.80 22.98 9.08
CA SER A 806 -22.90 23.11 7.63
C SER A 806 -22.78 24.58 7.18
N ALA A 807 -23.44 25.50 7.89
CA ALA A 807 -23.31 26.93 7.64
C ALA A 807 -21.86 27.42 7.81
N ALA A 808 -21.12 26.95 8.81
CA ALA A 808 -19.70 27.31 8.95
C ALA A 808 -18.83 26.67 7.86
N GLN A 809 -19.00 25.37 7.60
CA GLN A 809 -18.24 24.63 6.59
C GLN A 809 -18.34 25.27 5.20
N TYR A 810 -19.54 25.70 4.82
CA TYR A 810 -19.81 26.32 3.51
C TYR A 810 -20.02 27.84 3.62
N ASP A 811 -19.31 28.52 4.51
CA ASP A 811 -19.39 29.99 4.69
C ASP A 811 -18.74 30.78 3.55
N GLU A 812 -19.22 30.56 2.33
CA GLU A 812 -18.59 30.99 1.09
C GLU A 812 -19.15 32.30 0.51
N PRO A 813 -18.34 33.09 -0.22
CA PRO A 813 -18.85 34.20 -1.00
C PRO A 813 -19.73 33.73 -2.18
N PRO A 814 -20.80 34.46 -2.53
CA PRO A 814 -21.38 35.61 -1.84
C PRO A 814 -22.46 35.23 -0.79
N SER A 815 -22.67 33.94 -0.53
CA SER A 815 -23.80 33.46 0.26
C SER A 815 -23.64 33.76 1.75
N TYR A 816 -22.45 33.57 2.32
CA TYR A 816 -22.12 33.79 3.74
C TYR A 816 -23.21 33.28 4.72
N PRO A 817 -23.55 31.98 4.69
CA PRO A 817 -24.62 31.38 5.51
C PRO A 817 -24.52 31.68 7.01
N VAL A 818 -23.32 31.81 7.60
CA VAL A 818 -23.20 32.20 9.03
C VAL A 818 -23.78 33.60 9.25
N ALA A 819 -23.51 34.53 8.32
CA ALA A 819 -24.06 35.88 8.35
C ALA A 819 -25.58 35.90 8.15
N GLN A 820 -26.13 35.00 7.32
CA GLN A 820 -27.57 34.86 7.13
C GLN A 820 -28.28 34.40 8.42
N VAL A 821 -27.75 33.36 9.07
CA VAL A 821 -28.27 32.85 10.35
C VAL A 821 -28.24 33.93 11.42
N CYS A 822 -27.08 34.58 11.59
CA CYS A 822 -26.93 35.61 12.61
C CYS A 822 -27.74 36.88 12.30
N GLY A 823 -27.89 37.25 11.03
CA GLY A 823 -28.77 38.34 10.61
C GLY A 823 -30.23 38.08 10.99
N GLY A 824 -30.70 36.83 10.83
CA GLY A 824 -32.03 36.41 11.28
C GLY A 824 -32.21 36.49 12.81
N ILE A 825 -31.25 35.97 13.57
CA ILE A 825 -31.26 35.97 15.04
C ILE A 825 -31.23 37.40 15.61
N ASP A 826 -30.33 38.24 15.11
CA ASP A 826 -30.14 39.61 15.61
C ASP A 826 -31.25 40.56 15.16
N GLY A 827 -31.84 40.30 13.98
CA GLY A 827 -32.97 41.05 13.43
C GLY A 827 -34.28 40.85 14.22
N ALA A 828 -34.45 39.69 14.88
CA ALA A 828 -35.63 39.31 15.66
C ALA A 828 -35.69 40.00 17.05
N LYS A 829 -35.73 41.34 17.06
CA LYS A 829 -35.79 42.15 18.30
C LYS A 829 -37.10 41.98 19.05
N GLY A 830 -37.03 41.86 20.37
CA GLY A 830 -38.21 41.73 21.26
C GLY A 830 -38.86 40.34 21.26
N ILE A 831 -38.26 39.35 20.59
CA ILE A 831 -38.71 37.95 20.56
C ILE A 831 -37.92 37.13 21.60
N ASP A 832 -38.55 36.08 22.13
CA ASP A 832 -37.92 35.08 23.01
C ASP A 832 -36.76 34.34 22.33
N VAL A 833 -35.90 33.67 23.12
CA VAL A 833 -34.71 32.96 22.61
C VAL A 833 -35.08 31.97 21.50
N LEU A 834 -36.08 31.12 21.72
CA LEU A 834 -36.50 30.13 20.72
C LEU A 834 -37.05 30.76 19.44
N GLY A 835 -37.73 31.90 19.53
CA GLY A 835 -38.20 32.62 18.34
C GLY A 835 -37.07 33.29 17.56
N LYS A 836 -36.00 33.73 18.23
CA LYS A 836 -34.78 34.17 17.54
C LYS A 836 -34.07 33.03 16.82
N ILE A 837 -33.95 31.86 17.43
CA ILE A 837 -33.37 30.67 16.77
C ILE A 837 -34.18 30.29 15.53
N PHE A 838 -35.51 30.29 15.63
CA PHE A 838 -36.37 30.08 14.47
C PHE A 838 -36.17 31.14 13.37
N ALA A 839 -35.99 32.41 13.73
CA ALA A 839 -35.65 33.45 12.76
C ALA A 839 -34.29 33.21 12.08
N GLY A 840 -33.32 32.64 12.77
CA GLY A 840 -32.05 32.19 12.18
C GLY A 840 -32.23 31.07 11.15
N ILE A 841 -33.05 30.07 11.45
CA ILE A 841 -33.41 29.00 10.50
C ILE A 841 -34.05 29.60 9.24
N VAL A 842 -35.02 30.51 9.41
CA VAL A 842 -35.67 31.19 8.28
C VAL A 842 -34.68 32.08 7.51
N GLY A 843 -33.72 32.70 8.21
CA GLY A 843 -32.68 33.52 7.60
C GLY A 843 -31.81 32.74 6.63
N LEU A 844 -31.43 31.51 6.98
CA LEU A 844 -30.63 30.62 6.13
C LEU A 844 -31.47 29.94 5.04
N ASN A 845 -32.59 29.34 5.41
CA ASN A 845 -33.33 28.42 4.53
C ASN A 845 -34.45 29.11 3.74
N GLY A 846 -34.65 30.41 3.95
CA GLY A 846 -35.80 31.14 3.43
C GLY A 846 -37.13 30.65 4.04
N ILE A 847 -38.24 31.05 3.43
CA ILE A 847 -39.58 30.64 3.89
C ILE A 847 -39.91 29.26 3.32
N GLN A 848 -39.96 28.25 4.20
CA GLN A 848 -40.41 26.90 3.88
C GLN A 848 -41.72 26.51 4.56
N THR A 849 -42.36 25.45 4.06
CA THR A 849 -43.57 24.86 4.65
C THR A 849 -43.29 24.26 6.03
N CYS A 850 -42.13 23.63 6.19
CA CYS A 850 -41.58 23.09 7.42
C CYS A 850 -40.03 23.02 7.32
N TYR A 851 -39.31 22.82 8.43
CA TYR A 851 -37.84 22.88 8.47
C TYR A 851 -37.15 21.62 9.00
N VAL A 852 -37.66 21.06 10.11
CA VAL A 852 -37.01 19.95 10.83
C VAL A 852 -37.70 18.62 10.51
N ASN A 853 -36.94 17.54 10.35
CA ASN A 853 -37.43 16.17 10.11
C ASN A 853 -38.37 16.03 8.90
N PRO A 854 -37.96 16.42 7.67
CA PRO A 854 -38.79 16.31 6.47
C PRO A 854 -39.29 14.88 6.21
N VAL A 855 -40.57 14.75 5.81
CA VAL A 855 -41.33 13.48 5.72
C VAL A 855 -40.80 12.54 4.62
N ASN A 856 -39.99 13.04 3.68
CA ASN A 856 -39.46 12.30 2.52
C ASN A 856 -37.92 12.33 2.44
N ASN A 857 -37.20 12.17 3.56
CA ASN A 857 -35.74 11.96 3.49
C ASN A 857 -35.45 10.47 3.25
N THR A 858 -35.57 10.03 2.00
CA THR A 858 -34.80 8.86 1.56
C THR A 858 -33.32 9.25 1.71
N PRO A 859 -32.53 8.54 2.53
CA PRO A 859 -31.11 8.84 2.70
C PRO A 859 -30.41 8.89 1.33
N SER A 860 -29.54 9.86 1.12
CA SER A 860 -28.73 9.89 -0.08
C SER A 860 -27.73 8.74 -0.09
N GLU A 861 -27.18 8.39 -1.26
CA GLU A 861 -26.08 7.42 -1.33
C GLU A 861 -24.90 7.83 -0.45
N THR A 862 -24.61 9.13 -0.41
CA THR A 862 -23.63 9.74 0.48
C THR A 862 -23.90 9.43 1.95
N ASP A 863 -25.13 9.66 2.42
CA ASP A 863 -25.51 9.37 3.82
C ASP A 863 -25.34 7.88 4.16
N ILE A 864 -25.76 7.01 3.26
CA ILE A 864 -25.71 5.55 3.46
C ILE A 864 -24.24 5.07 3.48
N GLY A 865 -23.45 5.52 2.50
CA GLY A 865 -22.08 5.07 2.31
C GLY A 865 -21.11 5.62 3.35
N TRP A 866 -21.21 6.91 3.68
CA TRP A 866 -20.32 7.54 4.65
C TRP A 866 -20.48 6.96 6.05
N ASN A 867 -21.71 6.60 6.44
CA ASN A 867 -21.96 5.92 7.72
C ASN A 867 -21.16 4.61 7.84
N TRP A 868 -21.05 3.84 6.76
CA TRP A 868 -20.22 2.64 6.75
C TRP A 868 -18.73 2.97 6.80
N GLN A 869 -18.25 3.91 5.99
CA GLN A 869 -16.84 4.31 6.01
C GLN A 869 -16.40 4.78 7.40
N ALA A 870 -17.21 5.62 8.04
CA ALA A 870 -16.97 6.09 9.41
C ALA A 870 -16.96 4.92 10.42
N CYS A 871 -17.93 4.02 10.33
CA CYS A 871 -18.03 2.85 11.21
C CYS A 871 -17.08 1.68 10.88
N SER A 872 -16.23 1.81 9.86
CA SER A 872 -15.24 0.81 9.47
C SER A 872 -13.82 1.33 9.66
N GLU A 873 -13.43 2.38 8.94
CA GLU A 873 -12.04 2.85 8.89
C GLU A 873 -11.86 4.37 9.13
N MET A 874 -12.87 5.18 8.79
CA MET A 874 -12.84 6.65 8.91
C MET A 874 -13.30 7.10 10.31
N VAL A 875 -12.66 6.55 11.35
CA VAL A 875 -13.00 6.87 12.75
C VAL A 875 -12.43 8.24 13.10
N ILE A 876 -13.22 9.28 12.82
CA ILE A 876 -12.88 10.68 13.09
C ILE A 876 -13.50 11.08 14.45
N PRO A 877 -12.68 11.33 15.50
CA PRO A 877 -13.15 11.50 16.86
C PRO A 877 -13.62 12.93 17.13
N ILE A 878 -14.60 13.43 16.38
CA ILE A 878 -15.17 14.77 16.61
C ILE A 878 -16.15 14.74 17.79
N GLY A 879 -16.03 15.71 18.69
CA GLY A 879 -16.94 15.94 19.79
C GLY A 879 -17.02 17.42 20.18
N VAL A 880 -17.74 17.74 21.24
CA VAL A 880 -17.93 19.11 21.73
C VAL A 880 -17.20 19.34 23.06
N GLY A 881 -16.34 20.36 23.11
CA GLY A 881 -15.64 20.80 24.31
C GLY A 881 -16.50 21.64 25.29
N GLY A 882 -15.99 21.87 26.50
CA GLY A 882 -16.83 22.29 27.65
C GLY A 882 -16.92 23.78 28.01
N LYS A 883 -15.96 24.65 27.67
CA LYS A 883 -15.91 26.02 28.24
C LYS A 883 -16.26 27.15 27.26
N ASP A 884 -15.88 27.01 26.00
CA ASP A 884 -16.00 28.09 25.01
C ASP A 884 -16.90 27.77 23.82
N SER A 885 -17.39 26.54 23.69
CA SER A 885 -18.32 26.13 22.63
C SER A 885 -19.65 26.90 22.69
N MET A 886 -20.28 27.12 21.54
CA MET A 886 -21.68 27.57 21.49
C MET A 886 -22.68 26.43 21.67
N PHE A 887 -22.21 25.17 21.68
CA PHE A 887 -23.00 23.94 21.87
C PHE A 887 -22.89 23.40 23.30
N GLN A 888 -23.76 22.44 23.65
CA GLN A 888 -23.68 21.71 24.92
C GLN A 888 -22.46 20.77 24.93
N PRO A 889 -21.74 20.63 26.06
CA PRO A 889 -20.55 19.77 26.16
C PRO A 889 -20.88 18.32 25.82
N ASP A 890 -20.06 17.72 24.97
CA ASP A 890 -20.36 16.41 24.41
C ASP A 890 -19.12 15.68 23.85
N PRO A 891 -18.24 15.21 24.73
CA PRO A 891 -16.96 14.65 24.31
C PRO A 891 -17.13 13.36 23.51
N PHE A 892 -16.27 13.16 22.52
CA PHE A 892 -16.23 11.91 21.75
C PHE A 892 -15.94 10.71 22.67
N ASN A 893 -16.73 9.64 22.54
CA ASN A 893 -16.58 8.41 23.31
C ASN A 893 -16.33 7.23 22.38
N LEU A 894 -15.06 6.86 22.22
CA LEU A 894 -14.63 5.77 21.35
C LEU A 894 -15.27 4.41 21.70
N GLN A 895 -15.48 4.12 22.99
CA GLN A 895 -16.06 2.83 23.40
C GLN A 895 -17.54 2.73 23.03
N GLN A 896 -18.27 3.84 23.20
CA GLN A 896 -19.66 3.93 22.77
C GLN A 896 -19.75 3.87 21.24
N TYR A 897 -18.88 4.59 20.53
CA TYR A 897 -18.79 4.55 19.07
C TYR A 897 -18.57 3.15 18.52
N ILE A 898 -17.59 2.41 19.07
CA ILE A 898 -17.32 1.00 18.71
C ILE A 898 -18.57 0.15 18.93
N LYS A 899 -19.24 0.29 20.08
CA LYS A 899 -20.43 -0.48 20.41
C LYS A 899 -21.56 -0.21 19.42
N ASP A 900 -21.80 1.05 19.06
CA ASP A 900 -22.89 1.44 18.17
C ASP A 900 -22.64 0.96 16.74
N CYS A 901 -21.44 1.18 16.21
CA CYS A 901 -21.04 0.66 14.90
C CYS A 901 -21.11 -0.87 14.83
N THR A 902 -20.64 -1.57 15.87
CA THR A 902 -20.74 -3.03 15.96
C THR A 902 -22.19 -3.50 15.98
N SER A 903 -23.06 -2.79 16.72
CA SER A 903 -24.48 -3.14 16.80
C SER A 903 -25.20 -2.95 15.47
N PHE A 904 -24.78 -1.98 14.65
CA PHE A 904 -25.44 -1.66 13.39
C PHE A 904 -24.91 -2.50 12.22
N TYR A 905 -23.59 -2.65 12.13
CA TYR A 905 -22.94 -3.32 11.00
C TYR A 905 -22.39 -4.72 11.31
N GLY A 906 -22.53 -5.20 12.55
CA GLY A 906 -22.09 -6.55 12.95
C GLY A 906 -20.58 -6.72 13.15
N VAL A 907 -19.78 -5.70 12.84
CA VAL A 907 -18.32 -5.70 12.99
C VAL A 907 -17.83 -4.40 13.63
N PRO A 908 -16.77 -4.45 14.47
CA PRO A 908 -16.24 -3.25 15.12
C PRO A 908 -15.39 -2.40 14.15
N PRO A 909 -15.37 -1.07 14.29
CA PRO A 909 -14.45 -0.23 13.52
C PRO A 909 -12.98 -0.54 13.87
N ARG A 910 -12.07 -0.20 12.95
CA ARG A 910 -10.61 -0.29 13.11
C ARG A 910 -10.00 1.11 13.28
N PRO A 911 -10.09 1.75 14.46
CA PRO A 911 -9.78 3.17 14.63
C PRO A 911 -8.36 3.56 14.23
N ASN A 912 -7.37 2.70 14.50
CA ASN A 912 -5.96 3.00 14.25
C ASN A 912 -5.50 2.54 12.85
N TRP A 913 -6.37 2.00 12.01
CA TRP A 913 -5.95 1.46 10.71
C TRP A 913 -5.54 2.57 9.74
N ALA A 914 -6.25 3.68 9.71
CA ALA A 914 -5.90 4.82 8.86
C ALA A 914 -4.50 5.35 9.19
N THR A 915 -4.16 5.52 10.48
CA THR A 915 -2.83 5.97 10.91
C THR A 915 -1.74 4.91 10.74
N THR A 916 -2.08 3.63 10.87
CA THR A 916 -1.17 2.52 10.56
C THR A 916 -0.82 2.47 9.07
N TYR A 917 -1.83 2.58 8.21
CA TYR A 917 -1.65 2.47 6.77
C TYR A 917 -1.10 3.75 6.16
N TYR A 918 -1.69 4.92 6.41
CA TYR A 918 -1.31 6.18 5.76
C TYR A 918 -0.32 7.04 6.56
N GLY A 919 -0.14 6.76 7.84
CA GLY A 919 0.59 7.63 8.77
C GLY A 919 -0.31 8.70 9.39
N GLY A 920 0.26 9.58 10.20
CA GLY A 920 -0.47 10.64 10.90
C GLY A 920 0.28 11.23 12.09
N TYR A 921 0.96 10.37 12.85
CA TYR A 921 1.84 10.82 13.94
C TYR A 921 3.14 11.41 13.40
N ASP A 922 3.65 12.42 14.11
CA ASP A 922 4.87 13.15 13.74
C ASP A 922 4.86 13.60 12.27
N ILE A 923 3.68 14.01 11.78
CA ILE A 923 3.42 14.22 10.36
C ILE A 923 4.44 15.16 9.70
N LYS A 924 4.91 16.18 10.43
CA LYS A 924 5.98 17.07 9.98
C LYS A 924 7.26 16.29 9.65
N LEU A 925 7.73 15.47 10.57
CA LEU A 925 8.95 14.67 10.39
C LEU A 925 8.79 13.63 9.28
N VAL A 926 7.61 13.00 9.24
CA VAL A 926 7.30 11.92 8.30
C VAL A 926 7.15 12.47 6.88
N LEU A 927 6.25 13.43 6.66
CA LEU A 927 6.00 13.97 5.33
C LEU A 927 7.23 14.70 4.80
N GLN A 928 7.92 15.52 5.61
CA GLN A 928 9.13 16.26 5.17
C GLN A 928 10.21 15.34 4.57
N ARG A 929 10.29 14.09 5.02
CA ARG A 929 11.32 13.15 4.55
C ARG A 929 10.89 12.29 3.37
N PHE A 930 9.59 12.04 3.23
CA PHE A 930 9.09 10.91 2.45
C PHE A 930 7.95 11.25 1.50
N ALA A 931 7.22 12.33 1.76
CA ALA A 931 6.23 12.84 0.84
C ALA A 931 6.88 13.88 -0.07
N SER A 932 6.31 14.06 -1.26
CA SER A 932 6.70 15.13 -2.17
C SER A 932 5.54 15.47 -3.09
N ASN A 933 5.54 16.71 -3.56
CA ASN A 933 4.58 17.26 -4.51
C ASN A 933 3.13 17.13 -4.03
N ILE A 934 2.84 17.66 -2.84
CA ILE A 934 1.46 17.76 -2.33
C ILE A 934 1.20 19.21 -1.95
N ILE A 935 0.12 19.77 -2.48
CA ILE A 935 -0.47 21.02 -1.99
C ILE A 935 -1.57 20.64 -1.02
N PHE A 936 -1.46 21.09 0.23
CA PHE A 936 -2.53 21.02 1.21
C PHE A 936 -3.24 22.38 1.23
N SER A 937 -4.37 22.44 0.56
CA SER A 937 -5.15 23.67 0.45
C SER A 937 -6.21 23.73 1.55
N ASN A 938 -6.37 24.85 2.26
CA ASN A 938 -7.35 24.97 3.37
C ASN A 938 -7.95 26.37 3.49
N GLY A 939 -9.24 26.43 3.80
CA GLY A 939 -9.90 27.65 4.29
C GLY A 939 -9.96 27.67 5.82
N LEU A 940 -9.55 28.74 6.50
CA LEU A 940 -9.56 28.77 7.99
C LEU A 940 -10.96 28.97 8.61
N ARG A 941 -12.00 29.19 7.79
CA ARG A 941 -13.41 29.09 8.20
C ARG A 941 -13.98 27.69 8.00
N ASP A 942 -13.29 26.82 7.27
CA ASP A 942 -13.65 25.41 7.19
C ASP A 942 -13.32 24.73 8.53
N PRO A 943 -14.30 24.17 9.26
CA PRO A 943 -14.03 23.45 10.49
C PRO A 943 -13.05 22.28 10.33
N PHE A 944 -13.01 21.64 9.15
CA PHE A 944 -12.08 20.55 8.86
C PHE A 944 -10.62 21.01 8.72
N SER A 945 -10.36 22.30 8.49
CA SER A 945 -9.01 22.85 8.39
C SER A 945 -8.15 22.58 9.64
N SER A 946 -8.80 22.43 10.79
CA SER A 946 -8.14 22.11 12.07
C SER A 946 -7.48 20.73 12.14
N GLY A 947 -7.85 19.80 11.25
CA GLY A 947 -7.12 18.55 11.03
C GLY A 947 -6.48 18.46 9.64
N GLY A 948 -6.33 19.59 8.95
CA GLY A 948 -5.53 19.71 7.74
C GLY A 948 -4.06 20.05 8.04
N VAL A 949 -3.24 20.16 7.00
CA VAL A 949 -1.85 20.65 7.09
C VAL A 949 -1.85 22.14 6.79
N LEU A 950 -1.44 22.96 7.76
CA LEU A 950 -1.49 24.43 7.72
C LEU A 950 -0.12 25.11 7.73
N GLU A 951 0.96 24.35 7.52
CA GLU A 951 2.31 24.89 7.37
C GLU A 951 3.07 24.16 6.26
N ASP A 952 3.97 24.87 5.58
CA ASP A 952 4.89 24.27 4.62
C ASP A 952 5.79 23.26 5.36
N LEU A 953 5.82 22.02 4.85
CA LEU A 953 6.62 20.94 5.43
C LEU A 953 7.94 20.74 4.68
N SER A 954 7.98 21.11 3.40
CA SER A 954 9.18 21.13 2.55
C SER A 954 8.95 22.01 1.31
N ASP A 955 9.98 22.20 0.49
CA ASP A 955 9.89 22.94 -0.79
C ASP A 955 8.88 22.32 -1.79
N THR A 956 8.41 21.10 -1.53
CA THR A 956 7.44 20.39 -2.39
C THR A 956 6.17 19.96 -1.65
N LEU A 957 6.06 20.29 -0.36
CA LEU A 957 4.90 19.98 0.50
C LEU A 957 4.41 21.29 1.09
N LEU A 958 3.50 21.93 0.36
CA LEU A 958 3.15 23.32 0.59
C LEU A 958 1.74 23.40 1.16
N ALA A 959 1.57 24.22 2.19
CA ALA A 959 0.27 24.56 2.74
C ALA A 959 -0.20 25.87 2.11
N VAL A 960 -1.30 25.83 1.37
CA VAL A 960 -1.90 27.01 0.75
C VAL A 960 -3.21 27.27 1.47
N TYR A 961 -3.27 28.30 2.32
CA TYR A 961 -4.48 28.54 3.11
C TYR A 961 -4.86 30.01 3.21
N THR A 962 -6.15 30.26 3.43
CA THR A 962 -6.71 31.60 3.49
C THR A 962 -7.61 31.81 4.70
N ALA A 963 -7.55 32.99 5.31
CA ALA A 963 -8.28 33.29 6.54
C ALA A 963 -9.80 33.29 6.38
N ASN A 964 -10.29 33.62 5.18
CA ASN A 964 -11.72 33.70 4.86
C ASN A 964 -12.21 32.57 3.96
N GLY A 965 -11.33 31.63 3.59
CA GLY A 965 -11.74 30.47 2.81
C GLY A 965 -12.62 29.55 3.64
N SER A 966 -13.65 28.99 3.00
CA SER A 966 -14.45 27.89 3.51
C SER A 966 -14.05 26.59 2.80
N HIS A 967 -14.86 25.54 2.92
CA HIS A 967 -14.54 24.21 2.44
C HIS A 967 -14.39 24.13 0.91
N CYS A 968 -13.25 23.65 0.43
CA CYS A 968 -12.97 23.32 -0.97
C CYS A 968 -13.12 24.46 -2.02
N LEU A 969 -13.10 25.74 -1.62
CA LEU A 969 -13.40 26.85 -2.55
C LEU A 969 -12.44 26.98 -3.73
N ASP A 970 -11.18 26.63 -3.52
CA ASP A 970 -10.11 26.69 -4.52
C ASP A 970 -10.40 25.82 -5.74
N ILE A 971 -11.08 24.69 -5.57
CA ILE A 971 -11.36 23.74 -6.65
C ILE A 971 -12.70 23.97 -7.37
N LEU A 972 -13.57 24.82 -6.83
CA LEU A 972 -14.84 25.20 -7.47
C LEU A 972 -14.62 26.10 -8.70
N MET A 973 -15.63 26.18 -9.57
CA MET A 973 -15.65 27.13 -10.70
C MET A 973 -15.42 28.56 -10.24
N ALA A 974 -14.59 29.29 -10.97
CA ALA A 974 -14.39 30.70 -10.75
C ALA A 974 -15.64 31.50 -11.11
N THR A 975 -15.94 32.50 -10.27
CA THR A 975 -17.03 33.44 -10.51
C THR A 975 -16.48 34.86 -10.64
N GLU A 976 -17.23 35.74 -11.31
CA GLU A 976 -16.88 37.17 -11.37
C GLU A 976 -16.91 37.84 -9.99
N THR A 977 -17.59 37.22 -9.01
CA THR A 977 -17.69 37.70 -7.63
C THR A 977 -16.63 37.12 -6.70
N ASP A 978 -15.73 36.27 -7.21
CA ASP A 978 -14.69 35.69 -6.38
C ASP A 978 -13.79 36.78 -5.79
N PRO A 979 -13.53 36.74 -4.47
CA PRO A 979 -12.69 37.73 -3.85
C PRO A 979 -11.24 37.57 -4.31
N GLN A 980 -10.50 38.68 -4.33
CA GLN A 980 -9.11 38.69 -4.83
C GLN A 980 -8.21 37.65 -4.15
N TRP A 981 -8.42 37.37 -2.86
CA TRP A 981 -7.62 36.37 -2.14
C TRP A 981 -7.81 34.95 -2.69
N LEU A 982 -9.02 34.60 -3.16
CA LEU A 982 -9.32 33.29 -3.75
C LEU A 982 -8.69 33.16 -5.13
N ILE A 983 -8.75 34.23 -5.92
CA ILE A 983 -8.09 34.32 -7.22
C ILE A 983 -6.57 34.13 -7.06
N GLU A 984 -5.95 34.78 -6.07
CA GLU A 984 -4.52 34.64 -5.82
C GLU A 984 -4.15 33.24 -5.29
N GLN A 985 -4.98 32.63 -4.43
CA GLN A 985 -4.80 31.25 -3.98
C GLN A 985 -4.72 30.27 -5.17
N ARG A 986 -5.71 30.29 -6.06
CA ARG A 986 -5.73 29.43 -7.26
C ARG A 986 -4.50 29.62 -8.15
N LYS A 987 -4.06 30.88 -8.33
CA LYS A 987 -2.82 31.17 -9.10
C LYS A 987 -1.58 30.56 -8.46
N VAL A 988 -1.48 30.56 -7.13
CA VAL A 988 -0.35 29.94 -6.41
C VAL A 988 -0.34 28.44 -6.64
N GLU A 989 -1.49 27.78 -6.50
CA GLU A 989 -1.64 26.33 -6.74
C GLU A 989 -1.22 25.94 -8.16
N VAL A 990 -1.74 26.66 -9.17
CA VAL A 990 -1.37 26.45 -10.59
C VAL A 990 0.12 26.63 -10.81
N LYS A 991 0.73 27.68 -10.25
CA LYS A 991 2.16 27.95 -10.40
C LYS A 991 3.05 26.88 -9.76
N ILE A 992 2.62 26.29 -8.64
CA ILE A 992 3.32 25.16 -8.01
C ILE A 992 3.30 23.95 -8.95
N ILE A 993 2.13 23.63 -9.51
CA ILE A 993 1.96 22.50 -10.43
C ILE A 993 2.77 22.69 -11.72
N GLU A 994 2.82 23.92 -12.27
CA GLU A 994 3.72 24.27 -13.37
C GLU A 994 5.18 23.97 -13.04
N GLY A 995 5.62 24.29 -11.81
CA GLY A 995 6.96 24.00 -11.32
C GLY A 995 7.27 22.50 -11.30
N TRP A 996 6.33 21.68 -10.82
CA TRP A 996 6.46 20.22 -10.79
C TRP A 996 6.55 19.62 -12.20
N LEU A 997 5.70 20.07 -13.12
CA LEU A 997 5.70 19.63 -14.52
C LEU A 997 6.99 20.05 -15.24
N LYS A 998 7.44 21.29 -15.04
CA LYS A 998 8.72 21.76 -15.60
C LYS A 998 9.90 20.90 -15.14
N THR A 999 9.93 20.56 -13.85
CA THR A 999 10.94 19.67 -13.27
C THR A 999 10.83 18.26 -13.86
N TYR A 1000 9.62 17.71 -13.97
CA TYR A 1000 9.37 16.41 -14.60
C TYR A 1000 9.95 16.34 -16.02
N TYR A 1001 9.63 17.31 -16.87
CA TYR A 1001 10.13 17.30 -18.25
C TYR A 1001 11.64 17.54 -18.33
N ALA A 1002 12.24 18.23 -17.36
CA ALA A 1002 13.70 18.38 -17.29
C ALA A 1002 14.38 17.05 -16.93
N ASP A 1003 13.90 16.38 -15.89
CA ASP A 1003 14.42 15.07 -15.44
C ASP A 1003 14.24 14.01 -16.53
N PHE A 1004 13.06 13.98 -17.16
CA PHE A 1004 12.76 13.06 -18.24
C PHE A 1004 13.74 13.20 -19.41
N ARG A 1005 14.06 14.43 -19.83
CA ARG A 1005 15.06 14.70 -20.89
C ARG A 1005 16.51 14.41 -20.47
N ALA A 1006 16.80 14.35 -19.18
CA ALA A 1006 18.14 14.06 -18.68
C ALA A 1006 18.40 12.55 -18.54
N LEU A 1007 17.33 11.77 -18.34
CA LEU A 1007 17.38 10.32 -18.14
C LEU A 1007 17.03 9.49 -19.38
N THR A 1008 16.42 10.11 -20.40
CA THR A 1008 16.17 9.54 -21.74
C THR A 1008 17.14 10.14 -22.75
#